data_AF-A0A8J4TVV5-F1
#
_entry.id   AF-A0A8J4TVV5-F1
#
_cell.length_a   1.000
_cell.length_b   1.000
_cell.length_c   1.000
_cell.angle_alpha   90.00
_cell.angle_beta   90.00
_cell.angle_gamma   90.00
#
_symmetry.space_group_name_H-M   'P 1'
#
loop_
_entity.id
_entity.type
_entity.pdbx_description
1 polymer ?
#
loop_
_entity_poly.entity_id
_entity_poly.type
_entity_poly.pdbx_seq_one_letter_code
_entity_poly.pdbx_strand_id
1 'polypeptide(L)'
;VKETEKSLKMACSEISGRADHLSEVRIVLLGGRTAGKSAAGNTILGKEDFDLRGSAQCVKRQGEVAGRKITVVEAPGWQSDKAIKQMLRQEIVLSVSMCPPGPHAVLLVMQLDRSSWKSEKNTLKGCMALLTERVWSHTIILFSGEEWRRDQTVEEYIAYQGKALQKLIEKCGHRYHVFNYDKQNDNTQVTELLEKIERMVAGNGGCLLEIDPKILQDTEMRKQEEERQAIVRRMKVSSRREYIRSHMYVYHLPEVRIVLLSYRNAGKSSSGNTILGAEKFGLRQNDKSVKRQGIVAGRIITVVEAPGWQRNKSCESHVITTGLLEEIALSMSMCPPGPHAVLLIVRLDFAFMEKHRKSLDYYLSLLKLSVWSHAIVLFTFGDSLGDTTIERHIESEGEALRWLVGKCGNRYHVFNNKDRNDNTQVLELLEKIEEMVAVNRGRHFELDPNSLTNFRTQKWRRPEKERYFMGFKPRMGSRDMRHSFSSPFDDAWSFRPVFQSGWGTRHFSYPQYAVQEGPSNLTRLPVPVLPLKGSAWSPSTMKTHHSADTELPFLLSTANFSVLEYRDKYRILQVPAGQFLCKFSNLVFEMEGNVKVQYRIVSWNRSNLDGLGQKQPAGPLYSIKCLEGSIHLLHLPHCETCIDRAKLTVAHVTGDDVEIIQPLKVTSTHVIIDIQHLSLYSILKEWLFQAHPIRAQVLLFYQREMNKLNIHLVPGNVPVEEVQKRQECNTYIMTSSKCNLTPGEIYSPCCKTTECDCVSQPEHETFDCDFGPNFHPTYEVILSAEVKQVTLSLLDEKGQEVWMPRVVFLTGTTRNSFRLESTGADFVDKHREKLIQRVSAVMEIADHLKAREMITNEMNSNIQ
;
A
#
# COMPACT_ATOMS: atom_id res chain seq x y z
N VAL A 1 -27.32 63.30 17.91
CA VAL A 1 -26.88 62.65 16.65
C VAL A 1 -25.59 63.27 16.12
N LYS A 2 -25.58 64.47 15.51
CA LYS A 2 -24.33 65.07 14.99
C LYS A 2 -23.28 65.39 16.07
N GLU A 3 -23.69 65.89 17.25
CA GLU A 3 -22.74 66.08 18.36
C GLU A 3 -22.24 64.76 18.95
N THR A 4 -23.12 63.77 19.11
CA THR A 4 -22.73 62.42 19.56
C THR A 4 -21.77 61.72 18.57
N GLU A 5 -21.92 61.92 17.26
CA GLU A 5 -20.92 61.50 16.27
C GLU A 5 -19.59 62.24 16.41
N LYS A 6 -19.62 63.54 16.72
CA LYS A 6 -18.43 64.37 16.89
C LYS A 6 -17.66 63.98 18.17
N SER A 7 -18.38 63.69 19.25
CA SER A 7 -17.82 63.16 20.50
C SER A 7 -17.29 61.73 20.34
N LEU A 8 -17.97 60.86 19.58
CA LEU A 8 -17.45 59.52 19.25
C LEU A 8 -16.20 59.59 18.35
N LYS A 9 -16.14 60.52 17.40
CA LYS A 9 -14.93 60.77 16.58
C LYS A 9 -13.77 61.33 17.41
N MET A 10 -14.03 62.24 18.36
CA MET A 10 -13.00 62.73 19.29
C MET A 10 -12.51 61.64 20.26
N ALA A 11 -13.41 60.84 20.83
CA ALA A 11 -13.04 59.70 21.67
C ALA A 11 -12.22 58.65 20.90
N CYS A 12 -12.53 58.40 19.62
CA CYS A 12 -11.69 57.56 18.75
C CYS A 12 -10.32 58.19 18.45
N SER A 13 -10.19 59.52 18.37
CA SER A 13 -8.89 60.18 18.20
C SER A 13 -8.06 60.23 19.49
N GLU A 14 -8.67 60.27 20.67
CA GLU A 14 -7.95 60.23 21.96
C GLU A 14 -7.50 58.82 22.34
N ILE A 15 -8.19 57.78 21.86
CA ILE A 15 -7.70 56.38 21.90
C ILE A 15 -6.61 56.13 20.83
N SER A 16 -6.39 57.06 19.89
CA SER A 16 -5.29 57.01 18.91
C SER A 16 -3.92 57.38 19.50
N GLY A 17 -3.72 57.12 20.80
CA GLY A 17 -2.44 57.19 21.49
C GLY A 17 -1.48 56.11 20.99
N ARG A 18 -0.83 56.39 19.85
CA ARG A 18 0.26 55.60 19.25
C ARG A 18 -0.11 54.13 19.00
N ALA A 19 -0.90 53.91 17.95
CA ALA A 19 -0.89 52.61 17.28
C ALA A 19 0.51 52.42 16.67
N ASP A 20 1.36 51.60 17.30
CA ASP A 20 2.69 51.30 16.78
C ASP A 20 2.54 50.57 15.43
N HIS A 21 2.85 51.27 14.34
CA HIS A 21 2.83 50.70 12.99
C HIS A 21 3.78 49.52 12.91
N LEU A 22 3.30 48.43 12.30
CA LEU A 22 4.10 47.22 12.13
C LEU A 22 5.16 47.46 11.06
N SER A 23 6.44 47.52 11.47
CA SER A 23 7.57 47.68 10.55
C SER A 23 7.73 46.53 9.56
N GLU A 24 7.22 45.34 9.91
CA GLU A 24 7.06 44.20 9.00
C GLU A 24 5.64 43.62 9.09
N VAL A 25 5.00 43.38 7.94
CA VAL A 25 3.71 42.69 7.84
C VAL A 25 3.89 41.42 7.00
N ARG A 26 3.25 40.33 7.41
CA ARG A 26 3.40 38.98 6.82
C ARG A 26 2.03 38.39 6.57
N ILE A 27 1.73 38.07 5.31
CA ILE A 27 0.38 37.79 4.82
C ILE A 27 0.36 36.46 4.07
N VAL A 28 -0.61 35.61 4.37
CA VAL A 28 -0.92 34.40 3.57
C VAL A 28 -2.19 34.63 2.75
N LEU A 29 -2.17 34.34 1.45
CA LEU A 29 -3.33 34.41 0.57
C LEU A 29 -3.92 33.00 0.37
N LEU A 30 -5.18 32.82 0.78
CA LEU A 30 -5.96 31.60 0.57
C LEU A 30 -7.17 31.90 -0.33
N GLY A 31 -7.61 30.96 -1.16
CA GLY A 31 -8.77 31.17 -2.05
C GLY A 31 -8.94 30.09 -3.11
N GLY A 32 -10.00 30.20 -3.90
CA GLY A 32 -10.18 29.36 -5.10
C GLY A 32 -9.10 29.58 -6.16
N ARG A 33 -8.99 28.67 -7.13
CA ARG A 33 -8.05 28.82 -8.27
C ARG A 33 -8.27 30.11 -9.05
N THR A 34 -9.53 30.48 -9.31
CA THR A 34 -9.91 31.67 -10.08
C THR A 34 -10.09 32.93 -9.23
N ALA A 35 -9.91 32.86 -7.91
CA ALA A 35 -10.24 33.95 -6.98
C ALA A 35 -9.32 35.20 -7.07
N GLY A 36 -8.42 35.30 -8.05
CA GLY A 36 -7.55 36.47 -8.22
C GLY A 36 -6.49 36.66 -7.14
N LYS A 37 -6.03 35.59 -6.48
CA LYS A 37 -5.01 35.66 -5.41
C LYS A 37 -3.70 36.30 -5.89
N SER A 38 -3.18 35.89 -7.04
CA SER A 38 -1.95 36.44 -7.63
C SER A 38 -2.08 37.94 -7.97
N ALA A 39 -3.23 38.36 -8.50
CA ALA A 39 -3.55 39.76 -8.75
C ALA A 39 -3.63 40.58 -7.44
N ALA A 40 -4.25 40.03 -6.39
CA ALA A 40 -4.26 40.63 -5.06
C ALA A 40 -2.84 40.72 -4.47
N GLY A 41 -2.00 39.70 -4.65
CA GLY A 41 -0.59 39.71 -4.23
C GLY A 41 0.23 40.79 -4.93
N ASN A 42 0.04 40.95 -6.25
CA ASN A 42 0.68 42.02 -7.04
C ASN A 42 0.20 43.41 -6.60
N THR A 43 -1.10 43.58 -6.34
CA THR A 43 -1.68 44.83 -5.80
C THR A 43 -1.10 45.18 -4.43
N ILE A 44 -0.98 44.20 -3.53
CA ILE A 44 -0.41 44.40 -2.18
C ILE A 44 1.07 44.79 -2.23
N LEU A 45 1.83 44.29 -3.20
CA LEU A 45 3.26 44.58 -3.37
C LEU A 45 3.56 45.79 -4.28
N GLY A 46 2.57 46.30 -5.01
CA GLY A 46 2.75 47.37 -6.00
C GLY A 46 3.56 46.97 -7.24
N LYS A 47 3.67 45.67 -7.56
CA LYS A 47 4.49 45.13 -8.66
C LYS A 47 4.03 43.75 -9.13
N GLU A 48 4.31 43.42 -10.39
CA GLU A 48 3.95 42.13 -11.03
C GLU A 48 4.94 41.01 -10.67
N ASP A 49 4.94 40.59 -9.40
CA ASP A 49 5.86 39.59 -8.85
C ASP A 49 5.30 38.14 -8.88
N PHE A 50 3.97 37.99 -8.91
CA PHE A 50 3.24 36.71 -8.95
C PHE A 50 2.72 36.42 -10.37
N ASP A 51 2.96 35.20 -10.87
CA ASP A 51 2.43 34.71 -12.14
C ASP A 51 0.92 34.39 -12.03
N LEU A 52 0.12 35.05 -12.85
CA LEU A 52 -1.34 34.88 -12.95
C LEU A 52 -1.76 33.48 -13.42
N ARG A 53 -0.84 32.68 -13.98
CA ARG A 53 -1.10 31.27 -14.38
C ARG A 53 -1.35 30.35 -13.18
N GLY A 54 -0.89 30.75 -11.99
CA GLY A 54 -1.15 30.08 -10.71
C GLY A 54 -0.27 28.85 -10.46
N SER A 55 0.27 28.74 -9.25
CA SER A 55 1.18 27.66 -8.84
C SER A 55 0.48 26.47 -8.18
N ALA A 56 1.11 25.29 -8.28
CA ALA A 56 0.77 24.10 -7.52
C ALA A 56 1.42 24.06 -6.11
N GLN A 57 2.35 24.98 -5.83
CA GLN A 57 3.07 25.13 -4.56
C GLN A 57 2.92 26.57 -4.00
N CYS A 58 3.23 26.76 -2.72
CA CYS A 58 3.24 28.10 -2.12
C CYS A 58 4.35 28.99 -2.71
N VAL A 59 3.99 30.22 -3.07
CA VAL A 59 4.90 31.20 -3.65
C VAL A 59 5.09 32.36 -2.67
N LYS A 60 6.33 32.58 -2.23
CA LYS A 60 6.71 33.71 -1.38
C LYS A 60 7.25 34.88 -2.20
N ARG A 61 6.81 36.10 -1.89
CA ARG A 61 7.30 37.37 -2.42
C ARG A 61 7.43 38.41 -1.32
N GLN A 62 8.30 39.39 -1.55
CA GLN A 62 8.60 40.46 -0.60
C GLN A 62 8.80 41.80 -1.32
N GLY A 63 8.50 42.88 -0.61
CA GLY A 63 8.67 44.26 -1.06
C GLY A 63 8.50 45.25 0.09
N GLU A 64 8.73 46.53 -0.18
CA GLU A 64 8.46 47.62 0.77
C GLU A 64 7.29 48.45 0.23
N VAL A 65 6.26 48.64 1.05
CA VAL A 65 5.03 49.35 0.68
C VAL A 65 4.56 50.19 1.85
N ALA A 66 4.25 51.46 1.61
CA ALA A 66 3.83 52.43 2.63
C ALA A 66 4.77 52.45 3.87
N GLY A 67 6.10 52.40 3.63
CA GLY A 67 7.14 52.42 4.67
C GLY A 67 7.23 51.14 5.53
N ARG A 68 6.62 50.04 5.08
CA ARG A 68 6.57 48.76 5.80
C ARG A 68 7.14 47.65 4.93
N LYS A 69 7.88 46.72 5.54
CA LYS A 69 8.36 45.51 4.87
C LYS A 69 7.22 44.51 4.76
N ILE A 70 6.75 44.22 3.55
CA ILE A 70 5.64 43.29 3.30
C ILE A 70 6.19 41.95 2.82
N THR A 71 5.73 40.85 3.44
CA THR A 71 5.86 39.49 2.92
C THR A 71 4.50 38.96 2.54
N VAL A 72 4.35 38.48 1.31
CA VAL A 72 3.13 37.82 0.82
C VAL A 72 3.48 36.38 0.44
N VAL A 73 2.69 35.42 0.94
CA VAL A 73 2.75 34.01 0.53
C VAL A 73 1.43 33.65 -0.12
N GLU A 74 1.42 33.42 -1.43
CA GLU A 74 0.26 32.83 -2.11
C GLU A 74 0.27 31.32 -1.91
N ALA A 75 -0.82 30.77 -1.38
CA ALA A 75 -1.03 29.32 -1.36
C ALA A 75 -1.78 28.85 -2.63
N PRO A 76 -1.60 27.58 -3.07
CA PRO A 76 -2.30 27.02 -4.22
C PRO A 76 -3.82 27.11 -4.10
N GLY A 77 -4.48 27.46 -5.20
CA GLY A 77 -5.94 27.61 -5.20
C GLY A 77 -6.68 26.27 -5.14
N TRP A 78 -7.74 26.20 -4.33
CA TRP A 78 -8.64 25.05 -4.30
C TRP A 78 -9.63 25.05 -5.48
N GLN A 79 -10.25 23.89 -5.72
CA GLN A 79 -11.30 23.74 -6.73
C GLN A 79 -12.63 23.34 -6.07
N SER A 80 -13.68 24.06 -6.45
CA SER A 80 -15.04 23.99 -5.91
C SER A 80 -15.69 22.62 -6.14
N ASP A 81 -16.52 22.15 -5.20
CA ASP A 81 -17.18 20.84 -5.21
C ASP A 81 -16.28 19.60 -5.41
N LYS A 82 -15.00 19.70 -5.02
CA LYS A 82 -14.02 18.59 -5.08
C LYS A 82 -13.42 18.28 -3.71
N ALA A 83 -13.10 17.01 -3.49
CA ALA A 83 -12.30 16.59 -2.34
C ALA A 83 -10.90 17.20 -2.42
N ILE A 84 -10.42 17.71 -1.29
CA ILE A 84 -9.13 18.40 -1.17
C ILE A 84 -8.00 17.36 -1.28
N LYS A 85 -7.24 17.42 -2.38
CA LYS A 85 -6.05 16.59 -2.65
C LYS A 85 -5.00 16.75 -1.56
N GLN A 86 -4.21 15.71 -1.30
CA GLN A 86 -3.22 15.71 -0.23
C GLN A 86 -2.16 16.83 -0.37
N MET A 87 -1.62 17.05 -1.57
CA MET A 87 -0.65 18.14 -1.80
C MET A 87 -1.22 19.52 -1.46
N LEU A 88 -2.47 19.78 -1.83
CA LEU A 88 -3.14 21.04 -1.47
C LEU A 88 -3.28 21.17 0.06
N ARG A 89 -3.48 20.06 0.79
CA ARG A 89 -3.49 20.10 2.27
C ARG A 89 -2.12 20.47 2.83
N GLN A 90 -1.06 19.85 2.30
CA GLN A 90 0.32 20.13 2.71
C GLN A 90 0.69 21.59 2.45
N GLU A 91 0.44 22.10 1.25
CA GLU A 91 0.75 23.48 0.88
C GLU A 91 -0.02 24.49 1.72
N ILE A 92 -1.31 24.27 2.02
CA ILE A 92 -2.06 25.16 2.93
C ILE A 92 -1.41 25.20 4.32
N VAL A 93 -0.97 24.07 4.87
CA VAL A 93 -0.30 24.00 6.17
C VAL A 93 1.08 24.67 6.13
N LEU A 94 1.88 24.41 5.09
CA LEU A 94 3.22 24.97 4.92
C LEU A 94 3.23 26.47 4.55
N SER A 95 2.13 27.02 4.02
CA SER A 95 2.01 28.45 3.72
C SER A 95 2.29 29.34 4.95
N VAL A 96 1.99 28.83 6.15
CA VAL A 96 2.21 29.51 7.43
C VAL A 96 3.70 29.49 7.82
N SER A 97 4.42 28.37 7.62
CA SER A 97 5.84 28.27 7.98
C SER A 97 6.75 29.13 7.10
N MET A 98 6.31 29.53 5.91
CA MET A 98 7.04 30.46 5.04
C MET A 98 7.09 31.91 5.58
N CYS A 99 6.34 32.22 6.64
CA CYS A 99 6.21 33.54 7.27
C CYS A 99 6.74 33.60 8.73
N PRO A 100 7.97 33.14 9.05
CA PRO A 100 8.44 33.06 10.44
C PRO A 100 8.46 34.44 11.13
N PRO A 101 8.16 34.52 12.44
CA PRO A 101 7.71 33.44 13.33
C PRO A 101 6.24 32.98 13.11
N GLY A 102 5.44 33.77 12.40
CA GLY A 102 4.09 33.44 11.95
C GLY A 102 3.49 34.58 11.12
N PRO A 103 2.49 34.35 10.26
CA PRO A 103 1.82 35.42 9.54
C PRO A 103 0.96 36.26 10.48
N HIS A 104 0.94 37.56 10.20
CA HIS A 104 0.10 38.56 10.88
C HIS A 104 -1.36 38.45 10.41
N ALA A 105 -1.57 38.11 9.13
CA ALA A 105 -2.89 38.03 8.52
C ALA A 105 -3.01 36.86 7.53
N VAL A 106 -4.21 36.30 7.45
CA VAL A 106 -4.66 35.44 6.37
C VAL A 106 -5.70 36.21 5.56
N LEU A 107 -5.44 36.45 4.28
CA LEU A 107 -6.44 37.04 3.37
C LEU A 107 -7.14 35.91 2.63
N LEU A 108 -8.43 35.76 2.94
CA LEU A 108 -9.31 34.82 2.25
C LEU A 108 -9.87 35.52 1.02
N VAL A 109 -9.23 35.31 -0.13
CA VAL A 109 -9.56 35.94 -1.40
C VAL A 109 -10.78 35.25 -2.02
N MET A 110 -11.80 36.02 -2.34
CA MET A 110 -13.08 35.56 -2.89
C MET A 110 -13.53 36.42 -4.06
N GLN A 111 -13.87 35.77 -5.17
CA GLN A 111 -14.38 36.45 -6.35
C GLN A 111 -15.83 36.94 -6.12
N LEU A 112 -16.15 38.15 -6.58
CA LEU A 112 -17.49 38.75 -6.52
C LEU A 112 -18.44 38.23 -7.63
N ASP A 113 -18.51 36.91 -7.84
CA ASP A 113 -19.44 36.29 -8.79
C ASP A 113 -20.66 35.64 -8.09
N ARG A 114 -21.80 35.55 -8.80
CA ARG A 114 -23.08 35.08 -8.21
C ARG A 114 -23.19 33.56 -8.03
N SER A 115 -22.18 32.77 -8.42
CA SER A 115 -22.26 31.31 -8.56
C SER A 115 -21.22 30.51 -7.76
N SER A 116 -19.99 30.99 -7.61
CA SER A 116 -18.87 30.27 -6.99
C SER A 116 -19.15 29.87 -5.55
N TRP A 117 -19.61 30.80 -4.71
CA TRP A 117 -19.75 30.60 -3.26
C TRP A 117 -20.51 29.32 -2.85
N LYS A 118 -21.59 28.98 -3.57
CA LYS A 118 -22.41 27.79 -3.27
C LYS A 118 -21.61 26.49 -3.44
N SER A 119 -20.71 26.44 -4.42
CA SER A 119 -19.82 25.29 -4.71
C SER A 119 -18.52 25.29 -3.89
N GLU A 120 -18.07 26.45 -3.42
CA GLU A 120 -16.80 26.58 -2.70
C GLU A 120 -16.89 26.37 -1.20
N LYS A 121 -18.03 26.70 -0.58
CA LYS A 121 -18.22 26.69 0.88
C LYS A 121 -17.73 25.41 1.58
N ASN A 122 -17.97 24.24 0.99
CA ASN A 122 -17.56 22.96 1.58
C ASN A 122 -16.04 22.73 1.47
N THR A 123 -15.45 23.04 0.31
CA THR A 123 -14.00 22.97 0.08
C THR A 123 -13.26 23.95 0.99
N LEU A 124 -13.74 25.20 1.08
CA LEU A 124 -13.20 26.24 1.95
C LEU A 124 -13.19 25.82 3.42
N LYS A 125 -14.31 25.27 3.92
CA LYS A 125 -14.37 24.73 5.30
C LYS A 125 -13.30 23.67 5.53
N GLY A 126 -13.15 22.73 4.61
CA GLY A 126 -12.14 21.67 4.71
C GLY A 126 -10.70 22.18 4.59
N CYS A 127 -10.46 23.30 3.89
CA CYS A 127 -9.15 23.94 3.78
C CYS A 127 -8.79 24.70 5.06
N MET A 128 -9.70 25.53 5.57
CA MET A 128 -9.49 26.30 6.80
C MET A 128 -9.36 25.39 8.04
N ALA A 129 -10.01 24.22 8.05
CA ALA A 129 -9.88 23.22 9.12
C ALA A 129 -8.54 22.45 9.13
N LEU A 130 -7.62 22.73 8.18
CA LEU A 130 -6.23 22.26 8.25
C LEU A 130 -5.36 23.16 9.15
N LEU A 131 -5.84 24.38 9.40
CA LEU A 131 -5.21 25.38 10.23
C LEU A 131 -5.88 25.35 11.62
N THR A 132 -5.26 25.97 12.61
CA THR A 132 -5.86 26.05 13.97
C THR A 132 -7.15 26.88 13.92
N GLU A 133 -8.12 26.66 14.82
CA GLU A 133 -9.32 27.52 14.89
C GLU A 133 -8.99 29.01 15.17
N ARG A 134 -7.77 29.29 15.66
CA ARG A 134 -7.20 30.65 15.76
C ARG A 134 -7.00 31.33 14.39
N VAL A 135 -7.03 30.60 13.27
CA VAL A 135 -7.01 31.16 11.91
C VAL A 135 -8.14 32.17 11.70
N TRP A 136 -9.33 31.91 12.25
CA TRP A 136 -10.49 32.77 12.06
C TRP A 136 -10.29 34.14 12.71
N SER A 137 -9.60 34.22 13.86
CA SER A 137 -9.22 35.50 14.47
C SER A 137 -8.11 36.24 13.71
N HIS A 138 -7.44 35.61 12.75
CA HIS A 138 -6.41 36.21 11.88
C HIS A 138 -6.86 36.39 10.42
N THR A 139 -8.11 36.06 10.10
CA THR A 139 -8.64 36.09 8.72
C THR A 139 -9.36 37.40 8.42
N ILE A 140 -9.03 38.01 7.28
CA ILE A 140 -9.82 39.08 6.62
C ILE A 140 -10.29 38.55 5.27
N ILE A 141 -11.56 38.73 4.93
CA ILE A 141 -12.08 38.35 3.61
C ILE A 141 -11.71 39.44 2.61
N LEU A 142 -10.98 39.08 1.55
CA LEU A 142 -10.61 40.00 0.48
C LEU A 142 -11.49 39.73 -0.74
N PHE A 143 -12.39 40.66 -1.06
CA PHE A 143 -13.20 40.57 -2.26
C PHE A 143 -12.42 41.09 -3.47
N SER A 144 -12.37 40.26 -4.51
CA SER A 144 -11.74 40.53 -5.81
C SER A 144 -12.77 40.48 -6.93
N GLY A 145 -12.67 41.37 -7.92
CA GLY A 145 -13.49 41.29 -9.12
C GLY A 145 -13.23 42.42 -10.11
N GLU A 146 -13.00 42.04 -11.37
CA GLU A 146 -12.94 42.97 -12.51
C GLU A 146 -14.36 43.28 -13.03
N GLU A 147 -15.26 42.30 -13.03
CA GLU A 147 -16.68 42.46 -13.40
C GLU A 147 -17.58 42.96 -12.26
N TRP A 148 -17.07 43.83 -11.38
CA TRP A 148 -17.95 44.48 -10.39
C TRP A 148 -18.95 45.37 -11.11
N ARG A 149 -20.24 45.06 -11.02
CA ARG A 149 -21.29 45.98 -11.46
C ARG A 149 -21.18 47.23 -10.60
N ARG A 150 -20.82 48.34 -11.23
CA ARG A 150 -20.57 49.66 -10.60
C ARG A 150 -21.75 50.20 -9.77
N ASP A 151 -22.94 49.60 -9.93
CA ASP A 151 -24.20 50.02 -9.31
C ASP A 151 -24.64 49.18 -8.09
N GLN A 152 -23.86 48.17 -7.67
CA GLN A 152 -24.14 47.36 -6.47
C GLN A 152 -23.13 47.68 -5.35
N THR A 153 -23.49 47.51 -4.08
CA THR A 153 -22.55 47.58 -2.92
C THR A 153 -22.11 46.18 -2.45
N VAL A 154 -20.96 46.05 -1.79
CA VAL A 154 -20.48 44.75 -1.30
C VAL A 154 -21.39 44.22 -0.19
N GLU A 155 -21.98 45.11 0.59
CA GLU A 155 -23.00 44.86 1.59
C GLU A 155 -24.28 44.26 0.96
N GLU A 156 -24.74 44.79 -0.18
CA GLU A 156 -25.84 44.21 -0.97
C GLU A 156 -25.47 42.83 -1.56
N TYR A 157 -24.23 42.64 -2.00
CA TYR A 157 -23.75 41.33 -2.47
C TYR A 157 -23.75 40.29 -1.34
N ILE A 158 -23.29 40.68 -0.14
CA ILE A 158 -23.30 39.85 1.08
C ILE A 158 -24.74 39.52 1.49
N ALA A 159 -25.66 40.48 1.40
CA ALA A 159 -27.09 40.26 1.64
C ALA A 159 -27.69 39.27 0.63
N TYR A 160 -27.39 39.45 -0.66
CA TYR A 160 -27.92 38.64 -1.76
C TYR A 160 -27.42 37.17 -1.74
N GLN A 161 -26.14 36.94 -1.47
CA GLN A 161 -25.58 35.58 -1.35
C GLN A 161 -26.14 34.80 -0.14
N GLY A 162 -26.75 35.51 0.81
CA GLY A 162 -27.56 34.96 1.89
C GLY A 162 -26.78 34.40 3.08
N LYS A 163 -27.54 33.78 4.01
CA LYS A 163 -27.09 33.38 5.37
C LYS A 163 -25.81 32.55 5.43
N ALA A 164 -25.40 31.91 4.34
CA ALA A 164 -24.16 31.14 4.28
C ALA A 164 -22.91 32.04 4.28
N LEU A 165 -22.89 33.11 3.48
CA LEU A 165 -21.76 34.04 3.38
C LEU A 165 -21.71 34.97 4.60
N GLN A 166 -22.88 35.43 5.05
CA GLN A 166 -23.02 36.23 6.28
C GLN A 166 -22.36 35.54 7.50
N LYS A 167 -22.62 34.25 7.71
CA LYS A 167 -21.97 33.45 8.76
C LYS A 167 -20.45 33.29 8.61
N LEU A 168 -19.92 33.31 7.37
CA LEU A 168 -18.48 33.27 7.16
C LEU A 168 -17.84 34.60 7.59
N ILE A 169 -18.46 35.72 7.22
CA ILE A 169 -18.05 37.08 7.60
C ILE A 169 -18.16 37.27 9.12
N GLU A 170 -19.24 36.81 9.74
CA GLU A 170 -19.44 36.76 11.19
C GLU A 170 -18.35 35.93 11.88
N LYS A 171 -18.00 34.73 11.36
CA LYS A 171 -16.88 33.93 11.89
C LYS A 171 -15.53 34.64 11.71
N CYS A 172 -15.39 35.49 10.69
CA CYS A 172 -14.26 36.40 10.51
C CYS A 172 -14.42 37.73 11.28
N GLY A 173 -15.34 37.85 12.25
CA GLY A 173 -15.51 39.06 13.07
C GLY A 173 -15.86 40.31 12.25
N HIS A 174 -16.66 40.14 11.20
CA HIS A 174 -17.06 41.18 10.24
C HIS A 174 -15.92 41.87 9.47
N ARG A 175 -14.71 41.28 9.44
CA ARG A 175 -13.56 41.84 8.71
C ARG A 175 -13.57 41.45 7.24
N TYR A 176 -13.72 42.45 6.38
CA TYR A 176 -13.49 42.34 4.95
C TYR A 176 -12.85 43.60 4.35
N HIS A 177 -12.27 43.44 3.17
CA HIS A 177 -11.70 44.48 2.33
C HIS A 177 -12.04 44.19 0.86
N VAL A 178 -12.03 45.20 0.00
CA VAL A 178 -12.44 45.12 -1.40
C VAL A 178 -11.37 45.80 -2.24
N PHE A 179 -10.75 45.09 -3.17
CA PHE A 179 -9.84 45.73 -4.13
C PHE A 179 -10.59 46.19 -5.38
N ASN A 180 -10.27 47.40 -5.83
CA ASN A 180 -10.82 47.97 -7.04
C ASN A 180 -9.72 48.03 -8.11
N TYR A 181 -9.75 47.05 -9.02
CA TYR A 181 -8.75 46.92 -10.08
C TYR A 181 -8.85 48.01 -11.17
N ASP A 182 -9.95 48.78 -11.25
CA ASP A 182 -10.01 50.01 -12.07
C ASP A 182 -9.09 51.13 -11.52
N LYS A 183 -8.53 50.97 -10.31
CA LYS A 183 -7.68 51.94 -9.61
C LYS A 183 -6.35 51.35 -9.14
N GLN A 184 -5.64 50.60 -9.98
CA GLN A 184 -4.35 49.97 -9.61
C GLN A 184 -3.28 50.93 -9.06
N ASN A 185 -3.28 52.21 -9.48
CA ASN A 185 -2.33 53.23 -8.99
C ASN A 185 -2.76 53.91 -7.66
N ASP A 186 -3.91 53.54 -7.08
CA ASP A 186 -4.43 54.14 -5.85
C ASP A 186 -3.93 53.35 -4.63
N ASN A 187 -2.78 53.78 -4.09
CA ASN A 187 -2.14 53.18 -2.91
C ASN A 187 -2.98 53.27 -1.62
N THR A 188 -4.07 54.06 -1.60
CA THR A 188 -4.93 54.19 -0.41
C THR A 188 -5.56 52.86 -0.02
N GLN A 189 -6.03 52.05 -0.98
CA GLN A 189 -6.65 50.75 -0.70
C GLN A 189 -5.70 49.78 0.02
N VAL A 190 -4.41 49.77 -0.35
CA VAL A 190 -3.39 48.94 0.30
C VAL A 190 -3.08 49.48 1.70
N THR A 191 -3.01 50.80 1.87
CA THR A 191 -2.81 51.45 3.17
C THR A 191 -3.97 51.11 4.14
N GLU A 192 -5.22 51.25 3.69
CA GLU A 192 -6.41 50.86 4.48
C GLU A 192 -6.44 49.38 4.83
N LEU A 193 -5.97 48.49 3.94
CA LEU A 193 -5.84 47.06 4.22
C LEU A 193 -4.79 46.80 5.31
N LEU A 194 -3.63 47.47 5.25
CA LEU A 194 -2.58 47.35 6.25
C LEU A 194 -3.05 47.88 7.61
N GLU A 195 -3.77 49.01 7.68
CA GLU A 195 -4.40 49.51 8.90
C GLU A 195 -5.49 48.59 9.47
N LYS A 196 -6.23 47.87 8.61
CA LYS A 196 -7.16 46.81 9.05
C LYS A 196 -6.41 45.62 9.65
N ILE A 197 -5.24 45.27 9.10
CA ILE A 197 -4.37 44.21 9.64
C ILE A 197 -3.75 44.63 10.98
N GLU A 198 -3.21 45.85 11.09
CA GLU A 198 -2.62 46.37 12.35
C GLU A 198 -3.64 46.37 13.49
N ARG A 199 -4.85 46.88 13.25
CA ARG A 199 -5.95 46.83 14.24
C ARG A 199 -6.37 45.42 14.63
N MET A 200 -6.37 44.49 13.68
CA MET A 200 -6.66 43.08 13.93
C MET A 200 -5.58 42.42 14.80
N VAL A 201 -4.30 42.66 14.52
CA VAL A 201 -3.18 42.14 15.30
C VAL A 201 -3.20 42.71 16.73
N ALA A 202 -3.46 44.01 16.88
CA ALA A 202 -3.64 44.65 18.18
C ALA A 202 -4.83 44.04 18.96
N GLY A 203 -5.97 43.82 18.30
CA GLY A 203 -7.14 43.15 18.89
C GLY A 203 -6.89 41.69 19.29
N ASN A 204 -5.93 41.02 18.66
CA ASN A 204 -5.46 39.68 19.04
C ASN A 204 -4.35 39.71 20.12
N GLY A 205 -4.07 40.87 20.74
CA GLY A 205 -3.03 41.02 21.77
C GLY A 205 -1.60 40.95 21.21
N GLY A 206 -1.40 41.27 19.93
CA GLY A 206 -0.11 41.14 19.25
C GLY A 206 0.28 39.71 18.87
N CYS A 207 -0.55 38.71 19.21
CA CYS A 207 -0.30 37.33 18.81
C CYS A 207 -0.37 37.15 17.28
N LEU A 208 0.43 36.20 16.80
CA LEU A 208 0.46 35.78 15.40
C LEU A 208 -0.37 34.50 15.21
N LEU A 209 -0.61 34.12 13.95
CA LEU A 209 -1.15 32.80 13.66
C LEU A 209 -0.07 31.73 13.86
N GLU A 210 -0.22 30.97 14.94
CA GLU A 210 0.62 29.82 15.26
C GLU A 210 -0.05 28.51 14.81
N ILE A 211 0.79 27.59 14.32
CA ILE A 211 0.47 26.17 14.12
C ILE A 211 1.49 25.39 14.95
N ASP A 212 1.07 24.26 15.52
CA ASP A 212 1.96 23.33 16.22
C ASP A 212 3.20 23.02 15.35
N PRO A 213 4.43 23.34 15.82
CA PRO A 213 5.67 23.05 15.09
C PRO A 213 5.79 21.59 14.66
N LYS A 214 5.20 20.65 15.42
CA LYS A 214 5.17 19.23 15.07
C LYS A 214 4.32 18.97 13.83
N ILE A 215 3.18 19.64 13.66
CA ILE A 215 2.34 19.50 12.45
C ILE A 215 3.09 20.05 11.23
N LEU A 216 3.79 21.17 11.38
CA LEU A 216 4.61 21.75 10.31
C LEU A 216 5.77 20.81 9.93
N GLN A 217 6.52 20.31 10.91
CA GLN A 217 7.64 19.39 10.70
C GLN A 217 7.19 18.06 10.08
N ASP A 218 6.12 17.45 10.59
CA ASP A 218 5.52 16.24 10.02
C ASP A 218 5.07 16.45 8.57
N THR A 219 4.53 17.63 8.25
CA THR A 219 4.05 17.94 6.88
C THR A 219 5.21 18.13 5.92
N GLU A 220 6.27 18.81 6.34
CA GLU A 220 7.50 19.01 5.56
C GLU A 220 8.25 17.68 5.34
N MET A 221 8.42 16.86 6.39
CA MET A 221 9.04 15.53 6.27
C MET A 221 8.27 14.61 5.30
N ARG A 222 6.92 14.61 5.35
CA ARG A 222 6.09 13.86 4.39
C ARG A 222 6.29 14.38 2.96
N LYS A 223 6.28 15.71 2.76
CA LYS A 223 6.49 16.34 1.45
C LYS A 223 7.86 16.00 0.84
N GLN A 224 8.90 15.89 1.68
CA GLN A 224 10.25 15.49 1.27
C GLN A 224 10.34 13.99 0.94
N GLU A 225 9.74 13.11 1.76
CA GLU A 225 9.70 11.68 1.48
C GLU A 225 8.89 11.35 0.22
N GLU A 226 7.77 12.04 -0.01
CA GLU A 226 6.97 11.90 -1.23
C GLU A 226 7.75 12.34 -2.48
N GLU A 227 8.58 13.37 -2.41
CA GLU A 227 9.48 13.76 -3.50
C GLU A 227 10.60 12.72 -3.72
N ARG A 228 11.21 12.21 -2.65
CA ARG A 228 12.25 11.17 -2.72
C ARG A 228 11.71 9.89 -3.37
N GLN A 229 10.53 9.44 -2.96
CA GLN A 229 9.85 8.28 -3.54
C GLN A 229 9.44 8.53 -5.00
N ALA A 230 9.05 9.76 -5.36
CA ALA A 230 8.75 10.13 -6.74
C ALA A 230 9.99 10.04 -7.65
N ILE A 231 11.16 10.48 -7.17
CA ILE A 231 12.45 10.33 -7.85
C ILE A 231 12.78 8.83 -8.03
N VAL A 232 12.67 8.02 -6.98
CA VAL A 232 12.89 6.56 -7.03
C VAL A 232 11.92 5.89 -8.02
N ARG A 233 10.63 6.28 -8.04
CA ARG A 233 9.66 5.77 -9.03
C ARG A 233 10.05 6.16 -10.45
N ARG A 234 10.48 7.40 -10.69
CA ARG A 234 10.91 7.85 -12.02
C ARG A 234 12.11 7.04 -12.50
N MET A 235 13.12 6.86 -11.65
CA MET A 235 14.30 6.02 -11.95
C MET A 235 13.86 4.59 -12.30
N LYS A 236 13.07 3.94 -11.43
CA LYS A 236 12.56 2.57 -11.68
C LYS A 236 11.76 2.43 -12.98
N VAL A 237 11.00 3.46 -13.38
CA VAL A 237 10.30 3.47 -14.68
C VAL A 237 11.26 3.69 -15.85
N SER A 238 12.21 4.62 -15.72
CA SER A 238 13.19 4.95 -16.75
C SER A 238 14.11 3.77 -17.07
N SER A 239 14.79 3.21 -16.05
CA SER A 239 15.68 2.05 -16.20
C SER A 239 14.94 0.83 -16.74
N ARG A 240 13.65 0.63 -16.37
CA ARG A 240 12.83 -0.44 -16.94
C ARG A 240 12.53 -0.24 -18.43
N ARG A 241 12.22 0.99 -18.87
CA ARG A 241 11.99 1.27 -20.30
C ARG A 241 13.28 1.08 -21.11
N GLU A 242 14.41 1.56 -20.57
CA GLU A 242 15.73 1.39 -21.18
C GLU A 242 16.13 -0.09 -21.30
N TYR A 243 15.93 -0.88 -20.25
CA TYR A 243 16.12 -2.34 -20.28
C TYR A 243 15.26 -3.01 -21.36
N ILE A 244 13.96 -2.68 -21.44
CA ILE A 244 13.07 -3.24 -22.47
C ILE A 244 13.56 -2.87 -23.88
N ARG A 245 13.97 -1.61 -24.10
CA ARG A 245 14.43 -1.13 -25.42
C ARG A 245 15.78 -1.72 -25.85
N SER A 246 16.64 -2.07 -24.91
CA SER A 246 17.97 -2.63 -25.18
C SER A 246 17.99 -4.16 -25.27
N HIS A 247 17.16 -4.85 -24.47
CA HIS A 247 17.19 -6.32 -24.34
C HIS A 247 15.99 -7.03 -24.98
N MET A 248 14.94 -6.30 -25.39
CA MET A 248 13.76 -6.89 -26.06
C MET A 248 13.58 -6.29 -27.45
N TYR A 249 13.19 -7.13 -28.41
CA TYR A 249 12.80 -6.66 -29.72
C TYR A 249 11.41 -6.03 -29.64
N VAL A 250 11.36 -4.69 -29.52
CA VAL A 250 10.12 -3.91 -29.52
C VAL A 250 9.63 -3.76 -30.96
N TYR A 251 8.70 -4.63 -31.37
CA TYR A 251 8.11 -4.60 -32.70
C TYR A 251 7.18 -3.39 -32.85
N HIS A 252 7.29 -2.72 -34.00
CA HIS A 252 6.28 -1.77 -34.46
C HIS A 252 5.00 -2.53 -34.83
N LEU A 253 3.91 -2.29 -34.11
CA LEU A 253 2.63 -2.97 -34.32
C LEU A 253 1.85 -2.27 -35.45
N PRO A 254 1.60 -2.91 -36.61
CA PRO A 254 0.83 -2.31 -37.68
C PRO A 254 -0.66 -2.11 -37.30
N GLU A 255 -1.14 -2.87 -36.31
CA GLU A 255 -2.46 -2.71 -35.72
C GLU A 255 -2.37 -2.68 -34.18
N VAL A 256 -3.00 -1.69 -33.55
CA VAL A 256 -3.09 -1.59 -32.09
C VAL A 256 -4.55 -1.59 -31.64
N ARG A 257 -4.92 -2.52 -30.75
CA ARG A 257 -6.28 -2.66 -30.22
C ARG A 257 -6.32 -2.26 -28.74
N ILE A 258 -7.14 -1.28 -28.39
CA ILE A 258 -7.16 -0.61 -27.09
C ILE A 258 -8.58 -0.64 -26.52
N VAL A 259 -8.74 -1.02 -25.26
CA VAL A 259 -10.02 -0.89 -24.51
C VAL A 259 -9.89 0.20 -23.45
N LEU A 260 -10.86 1.11 -23.37
CA LEU A 260 -10.91 2.20 -22.38
C LEU A 260 -11.86 1.84 -21.24
N LEU A 261 -11.34 1.68 -20.03
CA LEU A 261 -12.12 1.37 -18.82
C LEU A 261 -12.01 2.51 -17.80
N SER A 262 -13.15 3.01 -17.32
CA SER A 262 -13.27 3.90 -16.14
C SER A 262 -14.74 4.21 -15.84
N TYR A 263 -14.99 4.93 -14.74
CA TYR A 263 -16.30 5.44 -14.35
C TYR A 263 -16.92 6.42 -15.39
N ARG A 264 -18.20 6.74 -15.19
CA ARG A 264 -18.98 7.71 -15.99
C ARG A 264 -18.39 9.11 -15.88
N ASN A 265 -18.20 9.78 -17.03
CA ASN A 265 -17.59 11.11 -17.14
C ASN A 265 -16.10 11.19 -16.74
N ALA A 266 -15.39 10.06 -16.75
CA ALA A 266 -13.94 10.00 -16.53
C ALA A 266 -13.08 10.55 -17.70
N GLY A 267 -13.69 10.88 -18.86
CA GLY A 267 -12.98 11.40 -20.03
C GLY A 267 -12.75 10.39 -21.17
N LYS A 268 -13.21 9.14 -21.02
CA LYS A 268 -13.04 8.04 -22.00
C LYS A 268 -13.23 8.44 -23.47
N SER A 269 -14.39 8.97 -23.85
CA SER A 269 -14.67 9.41 -25.23
C SER A 269 -13.69 10.48 -25.73
N SER A 270 -13.27 11.40 -24.85
CA SER A 270 -12.26 12.42 -25.19
C SER A 270 -10.89 11.78 -25.41
N SER A 271 -10.46 10.87 -24.53
CA SER A 271 -9.21 10.12 -24.70
C SER A 271 -9.24 9.27 -25.98
N GLY A 272 -10.38 8.66 -26.31
CA GLY A 272 -10.56 7.90 -27.55
C GLY A 272 -10.47 8.79 -28.80
N ASN A 273 -10.99 10.02 -28.75
CA ASN A 273 -10.85 11.00 -29.82
C ASN A 273 -9.40 11.49 -29.99
N THR A 274 -8.70 11.78 -28.88
CA THR A 274 -7.26 12.12 -28.88
C THR A 274 -6.43 10.97 -29.47
N ILE A 275 -6.62 9.73 -29.01
CA ILE A 275 -5.91 8.55 -29.52
C ILE A 275 -6.15 8.32 -31.02
N LEU A 276 -7.33 8.67 -31.54
CA LEU A 276 -7.69 8.50 -32.96
C LEU A 276 -7.43 9.75 -33.82
N GLY A 277 -6.93 10.85 -33.24
CA GLY A 277 -6.73 12.13 -33.93
C GLY A 277 -8.00 12.75 -34.53
N ALA A 278 -9.20 12.35 -34.09
CA ALA A 278 -10.46 12.73 -34.71
C ALA A 278 -11.67 12.54 -33.77
N GLU A 279 -12.70 13.39 -33.93
CA GLU A 279 -13.96 13.28 -33.17
C GLU A 279 -14.85 12.11 -33.67
N LYS A 280 -14.53 10.90 -33.22
CA LYS A 280 -15.21 9.64 -33.61
C LYS A 280 -16.13 9.09 -32.51
N PHE A 281 -15.88 9.43 -31.26
CA PHE A 281 -16.73 9.16 -30.10
C PHE A 281 -17.54 10.42 -29.75
N GLY A 282 -18.87 10.27 -29.70
CA GLY A 282 -19.75 11.35 -29.25
C GLY A 282 -19.72 11.51 -27.73
N LEU A 283 -19.91 12.72 -27.24
CA LEU A 283 -19.92 13.04 -25.79
C LEU A 283 -21.15 12.51 -25.03
N ARG A 284 -22.11 11.88 -25.72
CA ARG A 284 -23.28 11.25 -25.10
C ARG A 284 -22.90 9.91 -24.48
N GLN A 285 -23.33 9.72 -23.25
CA GLN A 285 -23.00 8.53 -22.46
C GLN A 285 -23.78 7.31 -22.98
N ASN A 286 -23.06 6.31 -23.47
CA ASN A 286 -23.65 5.06 -23.94
C ASN A 286 -23.58 3.99 -22.84
N ASP A 287 -24.67 3.24 -22.66
CA ASP A 287 -24.72 2.06 -21.78
C ASP A 287 -24.19 0.78 -22.47
N LYS A 288 -23.71 0.90 -23.72
CA LYS A 288 -23.08 -0.16 -24.52
C LYS A 288 -21.68 0.25 -24.98
N SER A 289 -20.85 -0.75 -25.24
CA SER A 289 -19.48 -0.57 -25.73
C SER A 289 -19.47 -0.08 -27.18
N VAL A 290 -18.55 0.83 -27.49
CA VAL A 290 -18.46 1.46 -28.81
C VAL A 290 -17.08 1.24 -29.39
N LYS A 291 -17.01 0.56 -30.54
CA LYS A 291 -15.78 0.41 -31.33
C LYS A 291 -15.63 1.55 -32.34
N ARG A 292 -14.43 2.09 -32.45
CA ARG A 292 -13.98 3.03 -33.49
C ARG A 292 -12.59 2.66 -33.99
N GLN A 293 -12.30 3.02 -35.23
CA GLN A 293 -11.02 2.76 -35.89
C GLN A 293 -10.52 4.01 -36.62
N GLY A 294 -9.20 4.11 -36.79
CA GLY A 294 -8.53 5.17 -37.53
C GLY A 294 -7.09 4.80 -37.84
N ILE A 295 -6.49 5.54 -38.79
CA ILE A 295 -5.05 5.44 -39.07
C ILE A 295 -4.36 6.56 -38.30
N VAL A 296 -3.38 6.22 -37.47
CA VAL A 296 -2.60 7.17 -36.66
C VAL A 296 -1.16 6.74 -36.68
N ALA A 297 -0.24 7.66 -36.97
CA ALA A 297 1.20 7.38 -37.11
C ALA A 297 1.52 6.18 -38.03
N GLY A 298 0.76 6.01 -39.12
CA GLY A 298 0.89 4.90 -40.07
C GLY A 298 0.25 3.56 -39.64
N ARG A 299 -0.33 3.48 -38.44
CA ARG A 299 -0.85 2.24 -37.83
C ARG A 299 -2.37 2.24 -37.81
N ILE A 300 -2.99 1.06 -37.89
CA ILE A 300 -4.43 0.87 -37.68
C ILE A 300 -4.71 0.85 -36.18
N ILE A 301 -5.27 1.93 -35.65
CA ILE A 301 -5.66 2.00 -34.23
C ILE A 301 -7.15 1.68 -34.09
N THR A 302 -7.45 0.65 -33.30
CA THR A 302 -8.80 0.29 -32.85
C THR A 302 -8.96 0.70 -31.40
N VAL A 303 -9.97 1.53 -31.11
CA VAL A 303 -10.35 1.90 -29.75
C VAL A 303 -11.76 1.40 -29.46
N VAL A 304 -11.94 0.71 -28.33
CA VAL A 304 -13.24 0.35 -27.78
C VAL A 304 -13.46 1.12 -26.48
N GLU A 305 -14.46 2.00 -26.46
CA GLU A 305 -14.95 2.59 -25.22
C GLU A 305 -15.95 1.63 -24.57
N ALA A 306 -15.62 1.09 -23.40
CA ALA A 306 -16.55 0.30 -22.59
C ALA A 306 -17.50 1.23 -21.79
N PRO A 307 -18.69 0.78 -21.36
CA PRO A 307 -19.59 1.58 -20.52
C PRO A 307 -18.95 1.97 -19.17
N GLY A 308 -19.38 3.10 -18.62
CA GLY A 308 -18.89 3.57 -17.32
C GLY A 308 -19.72 3.08 -16.12
N TRP A 309 -19.03 2.73 -15.03
CA TRP A 309 -19.65 2.58 -13.71
C TRP A 309 -19.89 3.91 -12.99
N GLN A 310 -20.71 3.91 -11.94
CA GLN A 310 -21.02 5.13 -11.18
C GLN A 310 -19.93 5.45 -10.16
N ARG A 311 -19.49 6.72 -10.09
CA ARG A 311 -18.34 7.18 -9.28
C ARG A 311 -18.57 7.15 -7.76
N ASN A 312 -19.82 7.37 -7.33
CA ASN A 312 -20.16 7.73 -5.95
C ASN A 312 -21.08 6.74 -5.22
N LYS A 313 -21.44 5.59 -5.82
CA LYS A 313 -22.16 4.54 -5.08
C LYS A 313 -21.17 3.63 -4.36
N SER A 314 -21.44 3.32 -3.09
CA SER A 314 -20.75 2.21 -2.43
C SER A 314 -21.22 0.88 -3.02
N CYS A 315 -20.32 -0.10 -3.07
CA CYS A 315 -20.62 -1.47 -3.49
C CYS A 315 -21.58 -2.20 -2.52
N GLU A 316 -21.92 -1.57 -1.38
CA GLU A 316 -22.91 -2.02 -0.41
C GLU A 316 -24.35 -1.85 -0.91
N SER A 317 -24.60 -0.94 -1.86
CA SER A 317 -25.91 -0.87 -2.52
C SER A 317 -26.06 -2.03 -3.51
N HIS A 318 -26.90 -3.00 -3.16
CA HIS A 318 -27.08 -4.32 -3.79
C HIS A 318 -27.57 -4.35 -5.26
N VAL A 319 -27.45 -3.25 -6.01
CA VAL A 319 -27.83 -3.15 -7.44
C VAL A 319 -26.67 -2.58 -8.26
N ILE A 320 -25.58 -3.34 -8.33
CA ILE A 320 -24.70 -3.32 -9.51
C ILE A 320 -25.39 -4.20 -10.55
N THR A 321 -25.81 -3.64 -11.67
CA THR A 321 -26.45 -4.41 -12.74
C THR A 321 -25.45 -5.38 -13.36
N THR A 322 -25.77 -6.67 -13.33
CA THR A 322 -24.99 -7.74 -14.00
C THR A 322 -24.70 -7.41 -15.45
N GLY A 323 -25.65 -6.80 -16.16
CA GLY A 323 -25.48 -6.33 -17.54
C GLY A 323 -24.33 -5.32 -17.75
N LEU A 324 -23.91 -4.55 -16.74
CA LEU A 324 -22.72 -3.69 -16.87
C LEU A 324 -21.43 -4.51 -16.86
N LEU A 325 -21.40 -5.60 -16.09
CA LEU A 325 -20.25 -6.51 -16.03
C LEU A 325 -20.13 -7.33 -17.33
N GLU A 326 -21.28 -7.81 -17.82
CA GLU A 326 -21.38 -8.48 -19.12
C GLU A 326 -20.91 -7.56 -20.25
N GLU A 327 -21.34 -6.30 -20.27
CA GLU A 327 -20.95 -5.34 -21.31
C GLU A 327 -19.46 -4.96 -21.22
N ILE A 328 -18.87 -4.86 -20.02
CA ILE A 328 -17.41 -4.70 -19.87
C ILE A 328 -16.67 -5.95 -20.39
N ALA A 329 -17.17 -7.16 -20.14
CA ALA A 329 -16.59 -8.39 -20.70
C ALA A 329 -16.72 -8.45 -22.24
N LEU A 330 -17.87 -8.04 -22.80
CA LEU A 330 -18.09 -7.92 -24.24
C LEU A 330 -17.14 -6.89 -24.88
N SER A 331 -16.81 -5.79 -24.20
CA SER A 331 -15.86 -4.79 -24.72
C SER A 331 -14.48 -5.40 -25.08
N MET A 332 -14.07 -6.47 -24.39
CA MET A 332 -12.82 -7.18 -24.67
C MET A 332 -12.92 -8.03 -25.96
N SER A 333 -14.07 -8.65 -26.23
CA SER A 333 -14.27 -9.49 -27.42
C SER A 333 -14.56 -8.69 -28.71
N MET A 334 -14.83 -7.37 -28.61
CA MET A 334 -14.95 -6.47 -29.77
C MET A 334 -13.63 -6.24 -30.53
N CYS A 335 -12.50 -6.73 -30.00
CA CYS A 335 -11.14 -6.55 -30.52
C CYS A 335 -10.46 -7.89 -30.89
N PRO A 336 -10.99 -8.74 -31.79
CA PRO A 336 -10.36 -10.03 -32.12
C PRO A 336 -8.89 -9.89 -32.59
N PRO A 337 -7.99 -10.82 -32.22
CA PRO A 337 -8.20 -11.93 -31.28
C PRO A 337 -8.37 -11.49 -29.80
N GLY A 338 -7.76 -10.36 -29.41
CA GLY A 338 -8.04 -9.63 -28.17
C GLY A 338 -7.27 -8.29 -28.14
N PRO A 339 -7.53 -7.40 -27.15
CA PRO A 339 -6.88 -6.09 -27.09
C PRO A 339 -5.40 -6.19 -26.68
N HIS A 340 -4.55 -5.38 -27.30
CA HIS A 340 -3.14 -5.22 -26.93
C HIS A 340 -3.00 -4.46 -25.61
N ALA A 341 -3.88 -3.49 -25.34
CA ALA A 341 -3.85 -2.66 -24.14
C ALA A 341 -5.23 -2.39 -23.53
N VAL A 342 -5.28 -2.33 -22.21
CA VAL A 342 -6.43 -1.87 -21.42
C VAL A 342 -6.04 -0.58 -20.69
N LEU A 343 -6.62 0.56 -21.08
CA LEU A 343 -6.31 1.85 -20.48
C LEU A 343 -7.29 2.14 -19.34
N LEU A 344 -6.76 2.21 -18.12
CA LEU A 344 -7.51 2.56 -16.91
C LEU A 344 -7.49 4.08 -16.74
N ILE A 345 -8.59 4.74 -17.11
CA ILE A 345 -8.61 6.21 -17.16
C ILE A 345 -8.83 6.80 -15.77
N VAL A 346 -7.88 7.61 -15.30
CA VAL A 346 -7.92 8.34 -14.04
C VAL A 346 -7.91 9.83 -14.34
N ARG A 347 -8.76 10.60 -13.66
CA ARG A 347 -8.83 12.06 -13.79
C ARG A 347 -7.95 12.71 -12.73
N LEU A 348 -6.91 13.42 -13.15
CA LEU A 348 -6.02 14.17 -12.26
C LEU A 348 -6.70 15.36 -11.60
N ASP A 349 -7.81 15.86 -12.14
CA ASP A 349 -8.54 16.98 -11.55
C ASP A 349 -9.44 16.56 -10.36
N PHE A 350 -9.44 15.29 -9.93
CA PHE A 350 -10.17 14.80 -8.76
C PHE A 350 -9.30 13.92 -7.85
N ALA A 351 -9.61 13.89 -6.55
CA ALA A 351 -8.88 13.05 -5.61
C ALA A 351 -9.18 11.55 -5.77
N PHE A 352 -8.16 10.69 -5.74
CA PHE A 352 -8.31 9.24 -5.92
C PHE A 352 -8.46 8.50 -4.58
N MET A 353 -9.67 8.56 -4.03
CA MET A 353 -10.00 7.93 -2.74
C MET A 353 -10.14 6.40 -2.81
N GLU A 354 -10.00 5.75 -1.65
CA GLU A 354 -10.15 4.30 -1.43
C GLU A 354 -11.45 3.70 -2.00
N LYS A 355 -12.57 4.45 -1.97
CA LYS A 355 -13.83 4.02 -2.60
C LYS A 355 -13.70 3.78 -4.11
N HIS A 356 -12.87 4.57 -4.80
CA HIS A 356 -12.60 4.42 -6.23
C HIS A 356 -11.73 3.17 -6.48
N ARG A 357 -10.75 2.91 -5.60
CA ARG A 357 -9.94 1.67 -5.62
C ARG A 357 -10.85 0.44 -5.51
N LYS A 358 -11.69 0.37 -4.46
CA LYS A 358 -12.61 -0.76 -4.23
C LYS A 358 -13.56 -1.01 -5.41
N SER A 359 -14.13 0.04 -6.01
CA SER A 359 -14.93 -0.11 -7.23
C SER A 359 -14.12 -0.66 -8.40
N LEU A 360 -12.94 -0.09 -8.68
CA LEU A 360 -12.11 -0.49 -9.82
C LEU A 360 -11.58 -1.93 -9.67
N ASP A 361 -11.16 -2.32 -8.46
CA ASP A 361 -10.75 -3.70 -8.14
C ASP A 361 -11.90 -4.69 -8.34
N TYR A 362 -13.11 -4.34 -7.90
CA TYR A 362 -14.31 -5.15 -8.16
C TYR A 362 -14.57 -5.37 -9.67
N TYR A 363 -14.61 -4.30 -10.48
CA TYR A 363 -14.86 -4.42 -11.93
C TYR A 363 -13.74 -5.17 -12.67
N LEU A 364 -12.48 -5.06 -12.23
CA LEU A 364 -11.34 -5.73 -12.87
C LEU A 364 -11.10 -7.17 -12.37
N SER A 365 -11.52 -7.52 -11.14
CA SER A 365 -11.38 -8.88 -10.60
C SER A 365 -11.96 -9.97 -11.51
N LEU A 366 -13.03 -9.62 -12.24
CA LEU A 366 -13.75 -10.44 -13.20
C LEU A 366 -12.95 -10.79 -14.45
N LEU A 367 -11.98 -9.95 -14.81
CA LEU A 367 -11.07 -10.13 -15.94
C LEU A 367 -9.82 -10.94 -15.56
N LYS A 368 -9.79 -11.49 -14.33
CA LYS A 368 -8.68 -12.22 -13.68
C LYS A 368 -7.42 -11.38 -13.51
N LEU A 369 -6.41 -11.95 -12.83
CA LEU A 369 -5.13 -11.28 -12.59
C LEU A 369 -4.34 -10.94 -13.87
N SER A 370 -4.65 -11.57 -15.01
CA SER A 370 -3.98 -11.35 -16.30
C SER A 370 -4.32 -10.01 -16.97
N VAL A 371 -5.44 -9.36 -16.61
CA VAL A 371 -5.74 -8.01 -17.16
C VAL A 371 -4.67 -7.01 -16.75
N TRP A 372 -4.11 -7.15 -15.54
CA TRP A 372 -3.09 -6.25 -15.02
C TRP A 372 -1.80 -6.29 -15.85
N SER A 373 -1.43 -7.43 -16.45
CA SER A 373 -0.26 -7.48 -17.34
C SER A 373 -0.47 -6.77 -18.68
N HIS A 374 -1.71 -6.39 -19.02
CA HIS A 374 -2.06 -5.63 -20.22
C HIS A 374 -2.60 -4.22 -19.90
N ALA A 375 -2.56 -3.81 -18.63
CA ALA A 375 -3.11 -2.55 -18.15
C ALA A 375 -2.08 -1.42 -18.08
N ILE A 376 -2.49 -0.21 -18.49
CA ILE A 376 -1.76 1.05 -18.31
C ILE A 376 -2.71 2.07 -17.67
N VAL A 377 -2.25 2.82 -16.68
CA VAL A 377 -3.03 3.92 -16.10
C VAL A 377 -2.93 5.14 -17.02
N LEU A 378 -4.03 5.55 -17.64
CA LEU A 378 -4.09 6.76 -18.45
C LEU A 378 -4.62 7.92 -17.60
N PHE A 379 -3.73 8.81 -17.20
CA PHE A 379 -4.08 10.03 -16.52
C PHE A 379 -4.58 11.08 -17.52
N THR A 380 -5.74 11.67 -17.24
CA THR A 380 -6.33 12.78 -17.99
C THR A 380 -6.35 14.04 -17.14
N PHE A 381 -6.42 15.21 -17.77
CA PHE A 381 -6.24 16.52 -17.14
C PHE A 381 -4.81 16.74 -16.60
N GLY A 382 -3.79 16.34 -17.39
CA GLY A 382 -2.38 16.61 -17.08
C GLY A 382 -2.08 18.08 -16.80
N ASP A 383 -2.78 18.98 -17.49
CA ASP A 383 -2.77 20.43 -17.28
C ASP A 383 -3.18 20.87 -15.85
N SER A 384 -3.83 20.00 -15.07
CA SER A 384 -4.20 20.28 -13.67
C SER A 384 -3.06 20.06 -12.67
N LEU A 385 -1.93 19.49 -13.09
CA LEU A 385 -0.72 19.29 -12.26
C LEU A 385 0.08 20.58 -12.06
N GLY A 386 0.05 21.51 -13.01
CA GLY A 386 0.99 22.64 -13.03
C GLY A 386 2.43 22.13 -13.10
N ASP A 387 3.32 22.71 -12.29
CA ASP A 387 4.74 22.30 -12.21
C ASP A 387 4.97 20.98 -11.44
N THR A 388 3.89 20.30 -11.04
CA THR A 388 3.99 19.05 -10.29
C THR A 388 4.21 17.87 -11.22
N THR A 389 5.23 17.08 -10.95
CA THR A 389 5.48 15.85 -11.72
C THR A 389 4.47 14.75 -11.39
N ILE A 390 4.14 13.89 -12.36
CA ILE A 390 3.13 12.84 -12.19
C ILE A 390 3.54 11.84 -11.09
N GLU A 391 4.83 11.55 -10.94
CA GLU A 391 5.32 10.64 -9.90
C GLU A 391 5.07 11.20 -8.50
N ARG A 392 5.31 12.50 -8.28
CA ARG A 392 5.02 13.20 -7.01
C ARG A 392 3.53 13.22 -6.72
N HIS A 393 2.70 13.44 -7.74
CA HIS A 393 1.25 13.33 -7.57
C HIS A 393 0.83 11.90 -7.16
N ILE A 394 1.39 10.85 -7.77
CA ILE A 394 1.05 9.46 -7.42
C ILE A 394 1.50 9.14 -5.98
N GLU A 395 2.68 9.62 -5.52
CA GLU A 395 3.10 9.38 -4.13
C GLU A 395 2.22 10.10 -3.09
N SER A 396 1.97 11.39 -3.32
CA SER A 396 1.22 12.25 -2.40
C SER A 396 -0.28 11.93 -2.33
N GLU A 397 -0.91 11.55 -3.45
CA GLU A 397 -2.37 11.32 -3.50
C GLU A 397 -2.83 10.12 -2.66
N GLY A 398 -1.90 9.25 -2.27
CA GLY A 398 -2.10 8.22 -1.23
C GLY A 398 -2.15 6.78 -1.75
N GLU A 399 -2.27 5.84 -0.81
CA GLU A 399 -2.17 4.39 -1.04
C GLU A 399 -3.09 3.86 -2.14
N ALA A 400 -4.30 4.40 -2.26
CA ALA A 400 -5.26 3.97 -3.27
C ALA A 400 -4.73 4.16 -4.70
N LEU A 401 -4.05 5.28 -4.99
CA LEU A 401 -3.47 5.54 -6.31
C LEU A 401 -2.14 4.81 -6.50
N ARG A 402 -1.29 4.79 -5.46
CA ARG A 402 -0.04 4.01 -5.45
C ARG A 402 -0.30 2.52 -5.73
N TRP A 403 -1.34 1.95 -5.14
CA TRP A 403 -1.80 0.58 -5.38
C TRP A 403 -2.18 0.35 -6.85
N LEU A 404 -2.94 1.28 -7.47
CA LEU A 404 -3.39 1.15 -8.85
C LEU A 404 -2.22 1.18 -9.84
N VAL A 405 -1.31 2.15 -9.67
CA VAL A 405 -0.10 2.27 -10.49
C VAL A 405 0.83 1.07 -10.27
N GLY A 406 0.98 0.62 -9.03
CA GLY A 406 1.75 -0.58 -8.68
C GLY A 406 1.17 -1.88 -9.25
N LYS A 407 -0.16 -2.05 -9.25
CA LYS A 407 -0.86 -3.17 -9.92
C LYS A 407 -0.64 -3.16 -11.43
N CYS A 408 -0.56 -1.98 -12.04
CA CYS A 408 -0.16 -1.81 -13.44
C CYS A 408 1.36 -1.90 -13.65
N GLY A 409 2.16 -2.28 -12.65
CA GLY A 409 3.61 -2.43 -12.78
C GLY A 409 4.33 -1.12 -13.13
N ASN A 410 3.87 0.01 -12.56
CA ASN A 410 4.35 1.37 -12.86
C ASN A 410 4.21 1.80 -14.34
N ARG A 411 3.29 1.21 -15.11
CA ARG A 411 2.93 1.73 -16.45
C ARG A 411 1.84 2.78 -16.34
N TYR A 412 2.19 4.00 -16.72
CA TYR A 412 1.26 5.12 -16.81
C TYR A 412 1.64 6.09 -17.95
N HIS A 413 0.64 6.85 -18.39
CA HIS A 413 0.78 7.91 -19.38
C HIS A 413 -0.14 9.07 -18.99
N VAL A 414 0.19 10.30 -19.40
CA VAL A 414 -0.54 11.53 -19.02
C VAL A 414 -0.93 12.30 -20.27
N PHE A 415 -2.23 12.55 -20.46
CA PHE A 415 -2.74 13.44 -21.50
C PHE A 415 -2.96 14.86 -20.97
N ASN A 416 -2.42 15.83 -21.68
CA ASN A 416 -2.70 17.25 -21.51
C ASN A 416 -3.98 17.59 -22.29
N ASN A 417 -5.09 17.82 -21.58
CA ASN A 417 -6.39 18.02 -22.23
C ASN A 417 -6.54 19.38 -22.95
N LYS A 418 -5.59 20.31 -22.73
CA LYS A 418 -5.55 21.62 -23.41
C LYS A 418 -4.92 21.54 -24.80
N ASP A 419 -3.99 20.61 -25.01
CA ASP A 419 -3.31 20.42 -26.29
C ASP A 419 -3.72 19.09 -26.92
N ARG A 420 -4.88 19.11 -27.59
CA ARG A 420 -5.47 17.93 -28.23
C ARG A 420 -4.83 17.56 -29.57
N ASN A 421 -4.02 18.45 -30.12
CA ASN A 421 -3.39 18.30 -31.44
C ASN A 421 -1.93 17.85 -31.33
N ASP A 422 -1.37 17.84 -30.12
CA ASP A 422 -0.07 17.27 -29.82
C ASP A 422 -0.05 15.75 -30.02
N ASN A 423 0.32 15.34 -31.23
CA ASN A 423 0.50 13.95 -31.61
C ASN A 423 1.62 13.24 -30.84
N THR A 424 2.52 13.96 -30.14
CA THR A 424 3.63 13.32 -29.40
C THR A 424 3.12 12.50 -28.21
N GLN A 425 2.09 12.98 -27.50
CA GLN A 425 1.45 12.25 -26.40
C GLN A 425 0.87 10.91 -26.88
N VAL A 426 0.25 10.89 -28.06
CA VAL A 426 -0.29 9.66 -28.64
C VAL A 426 0.84 8.72 -29.09
N LEU A 427 1.90 9.23 -29.70
CA LEU A 427 3.08 8.45 -30.07
C LEU A 427 3.75 7.79 -28.85
N GLU A 428 4.02 8.55 -27.79
CA GLU A 428 4.57 8.03 -26.54
C GLU A 428 3.67 6.97 -25.86
N LEU A 429 2.35 7.13 -25.95
CA LEU A 429 1.41 6.14 -25.45
C LEU A 429 1.50 4.84 -26.27
N LEU A 430 1.62 4.93 -27.59
CA LEU A 430 1.78 3.77 -28.46
C LEU A 430 3.12 3.06 -28.20
N GLU A 431 4.23 3.78 -28.01
CA GLU A 431 5.52 3.19 -27.58
C GLU A 431 5.38 2.40 -26.27
N LYS A 432 4.73 3.00 -25.26
CA LYS A 432 4.50 2.34 -23.96
C LYS A 432 3.60 1.09 -24.08
N ILE A 433 2.72 1.04 -25.08
CA ILE A 433 1.92 -0.15 -25.41
C ILE A 433 2.80 -1.21 -26.09
N GLU A 434 3.67 -0.83 -27.01
CA GLU A 434 4.58 -1.76 -27.70
C GLU A 434 5.62 -2.36 -26.75
N GLU A 435 6.23 -1.56 -25.88
CA GLU A 435 7.09 -2.01 -24.77
C GLU A 435 6.37 -3.03 -23.87
N MET A 436 5.10 -2.79 -23.55
CA MET A 436 4.26 -3.70 -22.77
C MET A 436 3.96 -5.00 -23.52
N VAL A 437 3.63 -4.93 -24.81
CA VAL A 437 3.35 -6.10 -25.65
C VAL A 437 4.61 -6.95 -25.85
N ALA A 438 5.79 -6.33 -26.00
CA ALA A 438 7.08 -7.01 -26.03
C ALA A 438 7.32 -7.83 -24.74
N VAL A 439 7.13 -7.22 -23.56
CA VAL A 439 7.19 -7.91 -22.26
C VAL A 439 6.20 -9.07 -22.16
N ASN A 440 5.01 -8.94 -22.74
CA ASN A 440 4.00 -10.01 -22.81
C ASN A 440 4.30 -11.09 -23.88
N ARG A 441 5.44 -11.03 -24.58
CA ARG A 441 5.87 -11.90 -25.69
C ARG A 441 4.98 -11.79 -26.93
N GLY A 442 4.58 -10.58 -27.30
CA GLY A 442 3.70 -10.33 -28.46
C GLY A 442 2.23 -10.68 -28.22
N ARG A 443 1.88 -11.18 -27.02
CA ARG A 443 0.50 -11.60 -26.71
C ARG A 443 -0.39 -10.40 -26.42
N HIS A 444 -1.66 -10.57 -26.78
CA HIS A 444 -2.77 -9.70 -26.43
C HIS A 444 -3.51 -10.26 -25.20
N PHE A 445 -4.41 -9.47 -24.62
CA PHE A 445 -5.25 -9.96 -23.53
C PHE A 445 -6.33 -10.91 -24.06
N GLU A 446 -6.28 -12.17 -23.61
CA GLU A 446 -7.31 -13.18 -23.87
C GLU A 446 -8.27 -13.28 -22.67
N LEU A 447 -9.57 -13.18 -22.93
CA LEU A 447 -10.61 -13.42 -21.94
C LEU A 447 -11.00 -14.90 -21.95
N ASP A 448 -10.98 -15.56 -20.78
CA ASP A 448 -11.42 -16.96 -20.64
C ASP A 448 -12.88 -17.12 -21.10
N PRO A 449 -13.18 -17.99 -22.10
CA PRO A 449 -14.55 -18.25 -22.56
C PRO A 449 -15.52 -18.63 -21.44
N ASN A 450 -15.04 -19.30 -20.38
CA ASN A 450 -15.87 -19.70 -19.24
C ASN A 450 -16.30 -18.52 -18.35
N SER A 451 -15.60 -17.38 -18.42
CA SER A 451 -16.03 -16.18 -17.71
C SER A 451 -17.37 -15.66 -18.26
N LEU A 452 -17.57 -15.71 -19.57
CA LEU A 452 -18.82 -15.28 -20.23
C LEU A 452 -20.04 -16.17 -19.90
N THR A 453 -19.84 -17.48 -19.76
CA THR A 453 -20.92 -18.41 -19.36
C THR A 453 -21.26 -18.34 -17.87
N ASN A 454 -20.29 -18.01 -17.01
CA ASN A 454 -20.52 -17.80 -15.58
C ASN A 454 -21.40 -16.56 -15.29
N PHE A 455 -21.35 -15.51 -16.11
CA PHE A 455 -22.29 -14.38 -15.98
C PHE A 455 -23.73 -14.78 -16.29
N ARG A 456 -23.97 -15.47 -17.41
CA ARG A 456 -25.31 -15.85 -17.89
C ARG A 456 -26.07 -16.82 -17.00
N THR A 457 -25.37 -17.60 -16.16
CA THR A 457 -25.96 -18.73 -15.40
C THR A 457 -26.28 -18.41 -13.94
N GLN A 458 -26.13 -17.15 -13.50
CA GLN A 458 -26.30 -16.70 -12.10
C GLN A 458 -25.55 -17.54 -11.04
N LYS A 459 -24.50 -18.29 -11.42
CA LYS A 459 -23.68 -19.10 -10.50
C LYS A 459 -22.53 -18.33 -9.83
N TRP A 460 -22.48 -17.01 -9.97
CA TRP A 460 -21.62 -16.15 -9.14
C TRP A 460 -22.19 -16.02 -7.71
N ARG A 461 -21.82 -16.95 -6.84
CA ARG A 461 -21.77 -16.63 -5.40
C ARG A 461 -20.68 -15.57 -5.17
N ARG A 462 -20.92 -14.65 -4.23
CA ARG A 462 -19.81 -13.88 -3.63
C ARG A 462 -18.72 -14.86 -3.14
N PRO A 463 -17.44 -14.47 -3.10
CA PRO A 463 -16.52 -15.09 -2.14
C PRO A 463 -17.18 -15.10 -0.77
N GLU A 464 -17.28 -16.25 -0.10
CA GLU A 464 -18.04 -16.43 1.14
C GLU A 464 -17.31 -15.84 2.36
N LYS A 465 -17.17 -14.52 2.38
CA LYS A 465 -16.88 -13.69 3.56
C LYS A 465 -17.88 -12.53 3.61
N GLU A 466 -18.29 -12.13 4.82
CA GLU A 466 -19.44 -11.25 5.15
C GLU A 466 -20.82 -11.94 5.32
N ARG A 467 -20.90 -13.00 6.12
CA ARG A 467 -22.17 -13.48 6.72
C ARG A 467 -22.08 -13.78 8.23
N TYR A 468 -21.36 -12.94 8.99
CA TYR A 468 -21.34 -13.01 10.46
C TYR A 468 -21.45 -11.65 11.19
N PHE A 469 -22.04 -10.62 10.55
CA PHE A 469 -22.35 -9.34 11.23
C PHE A 469 -23.69 -8.73 10.79
N MET A 470 -24.80 -9.43 11.06
CA MET A 470 -26.16 -8.85 11.20
C MET A 470 -27.05 -9.81 12.00
N GLY A 471 -26.75 -9.95 13.29
CA GLY A 471 -27.32 -11.01 14.14
C GLY A 471 -27.64 -10.62 15.59
N PHE A 472 -27.56 -9.35 15.99
CA PHE A 472 -27.97 -8.91 17.32
C PHE A 472 -28.74 -7.58 17.30
N LYS A 473 -30.04 -7.65 17.65
CA LYS A 473 -30.78 -6.50 18.20
C LYS A 473 -30.57 -6.50 19.72
N PRO A 474 -30.05 -5.43 20.33
CA PRO A 474 -30.16 -5.26 21.77
C PRO A 474 -31.61 -4.91 22.12
N ARG A 475 -32.26 -5.70 22.99
CA ARG A 475 -33.40 -5.21 23.77
C ARG A 475 -32.83 -4.24 24.81
N MET A 476 -33.35 -3.01 24.88
CA MET A 476 -33.07 -2.13 26.02
C MET A 476 -33.62 -2.76 27.30
N GLY A 477 -32.79 -2.81 28.34
CA GLY A 477 -33.19 -3.02 29.73
C GLY A 477 -32.51 -1.95 30.57
N SER A 478 -33.30 -1.03 31.12
CA SER A 478 -32.80 0.15 31.84
C SER A 478 -32.12 -0.22 33.16
N ARG A 479 -31.02 0.47 33.49
CA ARG A 479 -30.72 0.89 34.87
C ARG A 479 -29.67 2.01 34.89
N ASP A 480 -29.97 3.08 35.62
CA ASP A 480 -29.08 4.19 35.89
C ASP A 480 -27.82 3.77 36.66
N MET A 481 -26.69 4.40 36.35
CA MET A 481 -25.96 5.16 37.37
C MET A 481 -25.26 6.37 36.74
N ARG A 482 -25.41 7.52 37.37
CA ARG A 482 -24.81 8.79 36.95
C ARG A 482 -23.43 8.90 37.60
N HIS A 483 -22.44 9.40 36.88
CA HIS A 483 -21.58 10.45 37.40
C HIS A 483 -21.13 11.35 36.25
N SER A 484 -21.20 12.66 36.52
CA SER A 484 -21.16 13.73 35.54
C SER A 484 -19.82 14.46 35.56
N PHE A 485 -19.26 14.75 34.39
CA PHE A 485 -18.63 16.05 34.13
C PHE A 485 -18.98 16.53 32.72
N SER A 486 -19.12 17.85 32.59
CA SER A 486 -19.90 18.50 31.54
C SER A 486 -19.13 19.62 30.85
N SER A 487 -19.27 19.73 29.52
CA SER A 487 -19.27 21.02 28.82
C SER A 487 -19.94 20.87 27.44
N PRO A 488 -20.69 21.87 26.93
CA PRO A 488 -21.67 21.65 25.86
C PRO A 488 -21.18 22.10 24.48
N PHE A 489 -21.79 21.57 23.41
CA PHE A 489 -22.30 22.32 22.26
C PHE A 489 -22.97 21.38 21.25
N ASP A 490 -24.29 21.24 21.33
CA ASP A 490 -25.11 20.75 20.22
C ASP A 490 -26.54 21.27 20.42
N ASP A 491 -26.96 22.26 19.61
CA ASP A 491 -28.37 22.38 19.24
C ASP A 491 -28.62 23.30 18.02
N ALA A 492 -29.82 23.15 17.43
CA ALA A 492 -30.48 24.05 16.48
C ALA A 492 -29.93 24.20 15.03
N TRP A 493 -29.98 23.12 14.22
CA TRP A 493 -30.26 23.23 12.77
C TRP A 493 -31.27 22.16 12.30
N SER A 494 -32.54 22.32 12.69
CA SER A 494 -33.66 21.53 12.15
C SER A 494 -34.66 22.44 11.43
N PHE A 495 -34.99 22.10 10.17
CA PHE A 495 -36.19 22.60 9.49
C PHE A 495 -36.69 21.55 8.50
N ARG A 496 -37.95 21.15 8.65
CA ARG A 496 -38.69 20.31 7.69
C ARG A 496 -39.34 21.20 6.63
N PRO A 497 -39.67 20.65 5.45
CA PRO A 497 -40.90 20.98 4.75
C PRO A 497 -41.96 19.90 4.99
N VAL A 498 -43.21 20.33 5.16
CA VAL A 498 -44.41 19.48 5.10
C VAL A 498 -45.14 19.83 3.81
N PHE A 499 -45.57 18.82 3.04
CA PHE A 499 -46.83 18.86 2.30
C PHE A 499 -47.37 17.44 2.10
N GLN A 500 -48.70 17.33 1.95
CA GLN A 500 -49.48 16.11 2.24
C GLN A 500 -49.98 15.37 0.99
N SER A 501 -50.56 14.18 1.27
CA SER A 501 -51.46 13.35 0.43
C SER A 501 -50.80 12.52 -0.68
N GLY A 502 -51.18 11.26 -0.91
CA GLY A 502 -52.11 10.41 -0.13
C GLY A 502 -52.31 9.02 -0.77
N TRP A 503 -53.24 8.23 -0.19
CA TRP A 503 -53.79 6.96 -0.71
C TRP A 503 -52.90 5.69 -0.66
N GLY A 504 -53.50 4.55 -0.26
CA GLY A 504 -53.01 3.24 -0.75
C GLY A 504 -52.94 2.01 0.18
N THR A 505 -53.74 1.87 1.24
CA THR A 505 -53.75 0.61 2.04
C THR A 505 -54.38 -0.56 1.26
N ARG A 506 -53.72 -1.72 1.18
CA ARG A 506 -54.38 -3.03 1.01
C ARG A 506 -53.66 -4.15 1.77
N HIS A 507 -54.39 -4.82 2.67
CA HIS A 507 -54.03 -6.10 3.26
C HIS A 507 -54.21 -7.25 2.26
N PHE A 508 -53.49 -8.37 2.44
CA PHE A 508 -54.09 -9.71 2.25
C PHE A 508 -53.42 -10.78 3.15
N SER A 509 -54.25 -11.27 4.07
CA SER A 509 -54.40 -12.57 4.74
C SER A 509 -53.34 -13.70 4.72
N TYR A 510 -53.22 -14.33 5.90
CA TYR A 510 -52.73 -15.70 6.17
C TYR A 510 -53.57 -16.82 5.50
N PRO A 511 -53.11 -18.08 5.47
CA PRO A 511 -53.44 -19.03 6.56
C PRO A 511 -52.25 -19.89 7.09
N GLN A 512 -52.39 -20.37 8.32
CA GLN A 512 -51.59 -21.45 8.92
C GLN A 512 -52.24 -22.81 8.64
N TYR A 513 -51.46 -23.89 8.76
CA TYR A 513 -51.99 -25.23 9.08
C TYR A 513 -51.13 -25.88 10.19
N ALA A 514 -51.80 -26.58 11.09
CA ALA A 514 -51.27 -27.42 12.16
C ALA A 514 -52.25 -28.59 12.39
N VAL A 515 -51.82 -29.67 13.06
CA VAL A 515 -52.56 -30.81 13.71
C VAL A 515 -51.55 -31.98 13.85
N GLN A 516 -51.08 -32.32 15.06
CA GLN A 516 -51.47 -33.45 15.96
C GLN A 516 -51.06 -34.86 15.43
N GLU A 517 -50.70 -35.89 16.22
CA GLU A 517 -50.44 -36.07 17.68
C GLU A 517 -49.53 -37.30 17.94
N GLY A 518 -49.14 -37.59 19.19
CA GLY A 518 -48.22 -38.71 19.59
C GLY A 518 -48.94 -40.03 19.95
N PRO A 519 -48.53 -40.80 21.00
CA PRO A 519 -47.34 -40.69 21.89
C PRO A 519 -46.70 -42.05 22.32
N SER A 520 -45.91 -42.04 23.42
CA SER A 520 -45.47 -43.17 24.29
C SER A 520 -44.21 -43.98 23.87
N ASN A 521 -43.33 -44.47 24.78
CA ASN A 521 -43.28 -44.36 26.25
C ASN A 521 -41.86 -44.65 26.86
N LEU A 522 -41.54 -43.98 28.00
CA LEU A 522 -40.65 -44.41 29.12
C LEU A 522 -39.13 -44.70 28.84
N THR A 523 -38.14 -44.41 29.71
CA THR A 523 -38.13 -44.12 31.17
C THR A 523 -36.85 -43.37 31.65
N ARG A 524 -36.98 -42.45 32.64
CA ARG A 524 -36.03 -42.08 33.77
C ARG A 524 -34.52 -41.83 33.49
N LEU A 525 -33.81 -40.73 33.81
CA LEU A 525 -33.83 -39.63 34.84
C LEU A 525 -33.62 -40.07 36.32
N PRO A 526 -33.01 -39.27 37.26
CA PRO A 526 -32.32 -37.96 37.14
C PRO A 526 -31.00 -37.74 37.99
N VAL A 527 -30.47 -36.50 37.87
CA VAL A 527 -29.47 -35.66 38.64
C VAL A 527 -29.71 -35.55 40.19
N PRO A 528 -28.99 -34.72 41.03
CA PRO A 528 -27.73 -33.90 40.93
C PRO A 528 -26.78 -33.95 42.20
N VAL A 529 -25.78 -33.04 42.34
CA VAL A 529 -25.51 -32.12 43.51
C VAL A 529 -24.05 -31.52 43.53
N LEU A 530 -23.92 -30.23 43.87
CA LEU A 530 -22.69 -29.44 44.22
C LEU A 530 -22.60 -29.31 45.78
N PRO A 531 -21.48 -28.97 46.51
CA PRO A 531 -20.51 -27.89 46.21
C PRO A 531 -19.06 -27.90 46.85
N LEU A 532 -18.25 -26.89 46.46
CA LEU A 532 -17.21 -26.07 47.17
C LEU A 532 -16.34 -26.53 48.40
N LYS A 533 -15.13 -25.90 48.44
CA LYS A 533 -14.05 -25.79 49.50
C LYS A 533 -12.92 -26.86 49.45
N GLY A 534 -11.64 -26.57 49.72
CA GLY A 534 -10.93 -25.29 49.91
C GLY A 534 -9.61 -25.41 50.73
N SER A 535 -8.60 -24.56 50.47
CA SER A 535 -7.28 -24.42 51.18
C SER A 535 -6.32 -25.64 51.14
N ALA A 536 -5.00 -25.55 51.28
CA ALA A 536 -4.05 -24.44 51.51
C ALA A 536 -2.77 -24.65 50.62
N TRP A 537 -1.61 -23.98 50.71
CA TRP A 537 -0.99 -22.99 51.63
C TRP A 537 0.05 -22.13 50.85
N SER A 538 0.60 -21.07 51.46
CA SER A 538 1.79 -20.29 51.01
C SER A 538 2.26 -19.41 52.19
N PRO A 539 3.37 -18.63 52.17
CA PRO A 539 4.56 -18.56 51.29
C PRO A 539 5.88 -18.78 52.11
N SER A 540 7.12 -18.51 51.66
CA SER A 540 7.75 -17.17 51.79
C SER A 540 9.26 -17.11 51.41
N THR A 541 9.62 -16.02 50.73
CA THR A 541 10.93 -15.31 50.63
C THR A 541 12.29 -15.96 50.97
N MET A 542 13.24 -15.83 50.03
CA MET A 542 14.50 -15.10 50.30
C MET A 542 15.01 -14.36 49.05
N LYS A 543 15.67 -13.20 49.25
CA LYS A 543 16.37 -12.42 48.20
C LYS A 543 17.88 -12.62 48.36
N THR A 544 18.63 -12.76 47.27
CA THR A 544 19.92 -12.06 47.07
C THR A 544 20.42 -12.10 45.61
N HIS A 545 21.34 -11.19 45.31
CA HIS A 545 21.78 -10.70 44.02
C HIS A 545 22.74 -11.57 43.16
N HIS A 546 22.81 -11.18 41.88
CA HIS A 546 23.95 -11.21 40.94
C HIS A 546 24.32 -12.49 40.14
N SER A 547 24.12 -12.37 38.82
CA SER A 547 25.12 -12.58 37.75
C SER A 547 25.84 -13.95 37.62
N ALA A 548 25.37 -14.78 36.67
CA ALA A 548 26.16 -15.16 35.49
C ALA A 548 25.29 -15.96 34.50
N ASP A 549 25.32 -15.61 33.21
CA ASP A 549 24.72 -16.46 32.16
C ASP A 549 25.57 -17.71 31.96
N THR A 550 24.99 -18.88 32.21
CA THR A 550 25.55 -20.18 31.78
C THR A 550 24.40 -21.16 31.53
N GLU A 551 23.75 -21.05 30.36
CA GLU A 551 22.80 -22.09 29.91
C GLU A 551 23.57 -23.41 29.71
N LEU A 552 23.36 -24.37 30.63
CA LEU A 552 23.76 -25.77 30.46
C LEU A 552 22.99 -26.38 29.27
N PRO A 553 23.64 -27.16 28.38
CA PRO A 553 22.98 -27.71 27.21
C PRO A 553 22.04 -28.87 27.60
N PHE A 554 20.75 -28.68 27.46
CA PHE A 554 19.79 -29.78 27.51
C PHE A 554 19.99 -30.71 26.28
N LEU A 555 19.97 -32.01 26.52
CA LEU A 555 20.30 -33.06 25.56
C LEU A 555 19.28 -33.13 24.40
N LEU A 556 19.63 -32.51 23.27
CA LEU A 556 18.92 -32.72 22.00
C LEU A 556 19.16 -34.14 21.47
N SER A 557 18.13 -34.98 21.53
CA SER A 557 18.11 -36.27 20.82
C SER A 557 18.23 -36.03 19.31
N THR A 558 19.38 -36.37 18.73
CA THR A 558 19.65 -36.21 17.29
C THR A 558 19.45 -37.50 16.53
N ALA A 559 18.23 -38.05 16.61
CA ALA A 559 17.80 -39.11 15.71
C ALA A 559 17.74 -38.58 14.26
N ASN A 560 18.47 -39.23 13.35
CA ASN A 560 18.12 -39.23 11.94
C ASN A 560 16.90 -40.17 11.76
N PHE A 561 16.23 -40.09 10.59
CA PHE A 561 14.91 -40.67 10.28
C PHE A 561 13.73 -39.91 10.97
N SER A 562 12.60 -39.63 10.32
CA SER A 562 12.13 -40.03 8.99
C SER A 562 11.41 -38.88 8.25
N VAL A 563 11.77 -38.67 6.97
CA VAL A 563 10.88 -38.05 5.99
C VAL A 563 10.16 -39.22 5.31
N LEU A 564 8.89 -39.44 5.64
CA LEU A 564 8.14 -40.61 5.16
C LEU A 564 7.80 -40.51 3.67
N GLU A 565 7.56 -39.30 3.17
CA GLU A 565 7.21 -39.07 1.78
C GLU A 565 7.56 -37.65 1.35
N TYR A 566 8.10 -37.53 0.12
CA TYR A 566 8.20 -36.28 -0.60
C TYR A 566 7.21 -36.31 -1.76
N ARG A 567 6.17 -35.47 -1.69
CA ARG A 567 5.26 -35.19 -2.81
C ARG A 567 5.34 -33.68 -3.05
N ASP A 568 5.26 -33.23 -4.31
CA ASP A 568 5.70 -31.92 -4.82
C ASP A 568 5.08 -30.64 -4.20
N LYS A 569 4.32 -30.77 -3.11
CA LYS A 569 3.60 -29.68 -2.44
C LYS A 569 3.70 -29.72 -0.91
N TYR A 570 4.35 -30.71 -0.28
CA TYR A 570 4.49 -30.82 1.19
C TYR A 570 5.55 -31.84 1.65
N ARG A 571 6.01 -31.72 2.90
CA ARG A 571 6.84 -32.71 3.62
C ARG A 571 6.02 -33.40 4.70
N ILE A 572 6.23 -34.70 4.91
CA ILE A 572 5.68 -35.46 6.05
C ILE A 572 6.83 -35.99 6.91
N LEU A 573 6.76 -35.73 8.21
CA LEU A 573 7.66 -36.20 9.25
C LEU A 573 6.91 -37.14 10.20
N GLN A 574 7.55 -38.24 10.61
CA GLN A 574 7.15 -38.97 11.81
C GLN A 574 8.12 -38.61 12.94
N VAL A 575 7.56 -38.17 14.05
CA VAL A 575 8.27 -37.45 15.10
C VAL A 575 8.03 -38.15 16.44
N PRO A 576 9.09 -38.54 17.17
CA PRO A 576 8.95 -39.20 18.46
C PRO A 576 8.53 -38.22 19.56
N ALA A 577 7.98 -38.75 20.66
CA ALA A 577 7.74 -37.99 21.88
C ALA A 577 9.00 -37.23 22.35
N GLY A 578 8.82 -36.01 22.88
CA GLY A 578 9.89 -35.08 23.25
C GLY A 578 10.08 -33.93 22.24
N GLN A 579 11.29 -33.36 22.22
CA GLN A 579 11.68 -32.29 21.30
C GLN A 579 12.37 -32.85 20.04
N PHE A 580 11.95 -32.38 18.85
CA PHE A 580 12.54 -32.75 17.56
C PHE A 580 12.87 -31.54 16.70
N LEU A 581 14.15 -31.42 16.32
CA LEU A 581 14.65 -30.38 15.40
C LEU A 581 14.66 -30.87 13.95
N CYS A 582 13.87 -30.23 13.09
CA CYS A 582 13.89 -30.50 11.65
C CYS A 582 15.10 -29.83 10.97
N LYS A 583 16.14 -30.60 10.67
CA LYS A 583 17.41 -30.12 10.06
C LYS A 583 17.27 -29.36 8.72
N PHE A 584 16.16 -29.52 8.00
CA PHE A 584 15.89 -28.77 6.76
C PHE A 584 15.39 -27.34 7.04
N SER A 585 14.37 -27.19 7.90
CA SER A 585 13.68 -25.92 8.13
C SER A 585 14.12 -25.19 9.39
N ASN A 586 14.86 -25.86 10.27
CA ASN A 586 15.12 -25.45 11.65
C ASN A 586 13.85 -25.18 12.49
N LEU A 587 12.73 -25.80 12.14
CA LEU A 587 11.57 -25.89 13.06
C LEU A 587 11.88 -26.89 14.17
N VAL A 588 11.57 -26.55 15.42
CA VAL A 588 11.49 -27.54 16.52
C VAL A 588 10.03 -27.77 16.88
N PHE A 589 9.67 -29.03 17.07
CA PHE A 589 8.36 -29.46 17.54
C PHE A 589 8.52 -30.17 18.90
N GLU A 590 7.67 -29.86 19.87
CA GLU A 590 7.62 -30.54 21.18
C GLU A 590 6.25 -31.19 21.41
N MET A 591 6.26 -32.43 21.90
CA MET A 591 5.07 -33.29 21.97
C MET A 591 5.17 -34.36 23.07
N GLU A 592 4.04 -34.72 23.66
CA GLU A 592 3.96 -35.74 24.74
C GLU A 592 3.95 -37.19 24.23
N GLY A 593 3.56 -37.41 22.97
CA GLY A 593 3.48 -38.73 22.33
C GLY A 593 4.05 -38.71 20.92
N ASN A 594 4.07 -39.83 20.22
CA ASN A 594 4.54 -39.85 18.82
C ASN A 594 3.56 -39.10 17.90
N VAL A 595 4.07 -38.20 17.06
CA VAL A 595 3.28 -37.33 16.19
C VAL A 595 3.67 -37.49 14.73
N LYS A 596 2.71 -37.39 13.81
CA LYS A 596 2.96 -37.34 12.37
C LYS A 596 2.61 -35.96 11.83
N VAL A 597 3.64 -35.18 11.49
CA VAL A 597 3.50 -33.76 11.09
C VAL A 597 3.68 -33.62 9.59
N GLN A 598 2.70 -33.01 8.92
CA GLN A 598 2.79 -32.56 7.54
C GLN A 598 3.00 -31.04 7.52
N TYR A 599 4.02 -30.54 6.83
CA TYR A 599 4.17 -29.09 6.65
C TYR A 599 4.75 -28.67 5.30
N ARG A 600 4.61 -27.38 4.99
CA ARG A 600 5.19 -26.73 3.80
C ARG A 600 5.39 -25.24 4.05
N ILE A 601 6.29 -24.61 3.30
CA ILE A 601 6.36 -23.15 3.21
C ILE A 601 5.32 -22.68 2.18
N VAL A 602 4.64 -21.58 2.47
CA VAL A 602 3.69 -20.93 1.55
C VAL A 602 4.04 -19.45 1.39
N SER A 603 3.57 -18.83 0.31
CA SER A 603 3.65 -17.38 0.13
C SER A 603 2.77 -16.65 1.15
N TRP A 604 3.28 -15.55 1.71
CA TRP A 604 2.42 -14.51 2.25
C TRP A 604 1.50 -13.98 1.14
N ASN A 605 0.18 -14.01 1.36
CA ASN A 605 -0.78 -13.34 0.47
C ASN A 605 -0.93 -11.88 0.92
N ARG A 606 -1.16 -10.95 -0.02
CA ARG A 606 -1.26 -9.51 0.30
C ARG A 606 -2.36 -9.22 1.32
N SER A 607 -3.50 -9.91 1.27
CA SER A 607 -4.59 -9.74 2.24
C SER A 607 -4.15 -9.99 3.70
N ASN A 608 -3.21 -10.92 3.92
CA ASN A 608 -2.66 -11.19 5.25
C ASN A 608 -1.63 -10.15 5.73
N LEU A 609 -1.11 -9.31 4.83
CA LEU A 609 -0.16 -8.24 5.15
C LEU A 609 -0.87 -6.90 5.37
N ASP A 610 -1.96 -6.64 4.63
CA ASP A 610 -2.72 -5.39 4.64
C ASP A 610 -3.34 -5.05 6.03
N GLY A 611 -3.40 -6.02 6.97
CA GLY A 611 -3.92 -5.85 8.34
C GLY A 611 -2.87 -5.70 9.46
N LEU A 612 -1.57 -5.78 9.16
CA LEU A 612 -0.52 -5.88 10.20
C LEU A 612 -0.07 -4.54 10.82
N GLY A 613 -0.55 -3.40 10.30
CA GLY A 613 -0.19 -2.08 10.80
C GLY A 613 1.32 -1.80 10.70
N GLN A 614 1.97 -1.56 11.83
CA GLN A 614 3.43 -1.36 11.91
C GLN A 614 4.22 -2.68 12.09
N LYS A 615 3.69 -3.83 11.67
CA LYS A 615 4.40 -5.13 11.75
C LYS A 615 4.67 -5.70 10.36
N GLN A 616 5.85 -6.29 10.21
CA GLN A 616 6.32 -6.89 8.95
C GLN A 616 6.80 -8.34 9.18
N PRO A 617 6.76 -9.21 8.16
CA PRO A 617 7.32 -10.55 8.24
C PRO A 617 8.80 -10.56 8.64
N ALA A 618 9.16 -11.50 9.51
CA ALA A 618 10.54 -11.79 9.93
C ALA A 618 10.93 -13.26 9.65
N GLY A 619 10.13 -13.98 8.88
CA GLY A 619 10.40 -15.36 8.49
C GLY A 619 9.44 -15.93 7.43
N PRO A 620 9.69 -17.17 6.99
CA PRO A 620 8.78 -17.91 6.10
C PRO A 620 7.43 -18.19 6.76
N LEU A 621 6.37 -18.29 5.95
CA LEU A 621 5.03 -18.68 6.41
C LEU A 621 4.89 -20.20 6.31
N TYR A 622 4.82 -20.88 7.45
CA TYR A 622 4.75 -22.34 7.54
C TYR A 622 3.30 -22.79 7.67
N SER A 623 2.83 -23.59 6.71
CA SER A 623 1.56 -24.32 6.82
C SER A 623 1.83 -25.66 7.49
N ILE A 624 1.36 -25.83 8.72
CA ILE A 624 1.61 -26.99 9.57
C ILE A 624 0.29 -27.72 9.84
N LYS A 625 0.31 -29.04 9.68
CA LYS A 625 -0.80 -29.95 9.96
C LYS A 625 -0.28 -31.13 10.76
N CYS A 626 -1.03 -31.53 11.78
CA CYS A 626 -0.85 -32.84 12.40
C CYS A 626 -1.79 -33.84 11.71
N LEU A 627 -1.27 -35.04 11.42
CA LEU A 627 -2.03 -36.16 10.87
C LEU A 627 -2.39 -37.17 11.96
N GLU A 628 -1.51 -37.36 12.95
CA GLU A 628 -1.64 -38.30 14.08
C GLU A 628 -0.95 -37.66 15.31
N GLY A 629 -1.59 -37.62 16.48
CA GLY A 629 -1.05 -37.04 17.72
C GLY A 629 -1.32 -35.53 17.90
N SER A 630 -0.67 -34.90 18.89
CA SER A 630 -0.76 -33.46 19.19
C SER A 630 0.62 -32.86 19.46
N ILE A 631 0.85 -31.65 18.92
CA ILE A 631 2.04 -30.84 19.19
C ILE A 631 1.66 -29.84 20.27
N HIS A 632 2.50 -29.64 21.28
CA HIS A 632 2.28 -28.62 22.32
C HIS A 632 3.06 -27.35 22.01
N LEU A 633 4.40 -27.44 21.84
CA LEU A 633 5.22 -26.26 21.51
C LEU A 633 5.76 -26.32 20.08
N LEU A 634 5.76 -25.15 19.44
CA LEU A 634 6.36 -24.90 18.14
C LEU A 634 7.43 -23.81 18.26
N HIS A 635 8.65 -24.12 17.80
CA HIS A 635 9.77 -23.18 17.81
C HIS A 635 10.03 -22.73 16.37
N LEU A 636 9.77 -21.45 16.08
CA LEU A 636 9.96 -20.84 14.76
C LEU A 636 11.35 -20.17 14.69
N PRO A 637 12.18 -20.46 13.67
CA PRO A 637 13.53 -19.88 13.56
C PRO A 637 13.53 -18.43 13.06
N HIS A 638 14.32 -17.55 13.69
CA HIS A 638 14.52 -16.15 13.28
C HIS A 638 15.97 -15.82 12.93
N CYS A 639 16.14 -14.78 12.11
CA CYS A 639 17.45 -14.27 11.70
C CYS A 639 17.96 -13.05 12.49
N GLU A 640 17.11 -12.34 13.25
CA GLU A 640 17.48 -11.11 13.96
C GLU A 640 18.68 -11.26 14.90
N THR A 641 19.59 -10.28 14.92
CA THR A 641 20.73 -10.22 15.87
C THR A 641 20.47 -9.37 17.11
N CYS A 642 19.46 -8.48 17.09
CA CYS A 642 19.16 -7.53 18.17
C CYS A 642 17.76 -7.77 18.75
N ILE A 643 17.58 -8.90 19.44
CA ILE A 643 16.28 -9.43 19.88
C ILE A 643 15.50 -8.44 20.76
N ASP A 644 16.17 -7.79 21.72
CA ASP A 644 15.57 -6.81 22.65
C ASP A 644 14.94 -5.61 21.93
N ARG A 645 15.41 -5.29 20.72
CA ARG A 645 14.90 -4.21 19.87
C ARG A 645 13.91 -4.70 18.82
N ALA A 646 14.07 -5.93 18.33
CA ALA A 646 13.26 -6.49 17.25
C ALA A 646 11.81 -6.79 17.65
N LYS A 647 11.52 -7.00 18.94
CA LYS A 647 10.18 -7.26 19.50
C LYS A 647 9.39 -8.29 18.69
N LEU A 648 9.94 -9.50 18.61
CA LEU A 648 9.36 -10.58 17.82
C LEU A 648 8.00 -11.03 18.36
N THR A 649 7.05 -11.22 17.45
CA THR A 649 5.70 -11.74 17.69
C THR A 649 5.39 -12.82 16.65
N VAL A 650 4.32 -13.61 16.82
CA VAL A 650 3.96 -14.67 15.86
C VAL A 650 2.61 -14.37 15.22
N ALA A 651 2.56 -14.38 13.89
CA ALA A 651 1.33 -14.44 13.12
C ALA A 651 0.78 -15.86 13.11
N HIS A 652 -0.49 -15.99 13.52
CA HIS A 652 -1.33 -17.15 13.26
C HIS A 652 -2.37 -16.77 12.20
N VAL A 653 -2.25 -17.34 10.99
CA VAL A 653 -3.05 -16.90 9.83
C VAL A 653 -4.19 -17.89 9.57
N THR A 654 -5.43 -17.43 9.75
CA THR A 654 -6.64 -18.24 9.53
C THR A 654 -7.45 -17.70 8.35
N GLY A 655 -7.18 -18.22 7.17
CA GLY A 655 -7.79 -17.75 5.92
C GLY A 655 -7.20 -16.40 5.49
N ASP A 656 -7.92 -15.30 5.73
CA ASP A 656 -7.40 -13.94 5.46
C ASP A 656 -7.06 -13.19 6.75
N ASP A 657 -7.57 -13.65 7.90
CA ASP A 657 -7.39 -13.00 9.19
C ASP A 657 -6.04 -13.41 9.80
N VAL A 658 -5.37 -12.48 10.47
CA VAL A 658 -4.09 -12.72 11.15
C VAL A 658 -4.21 -12.37 12.62
N GLU A 659 -4.13 -13.39 13.46
CA GLU A 659 -4.03 -13.27 14.90
C GLU A 659 -2.57 -13.09 15.32
N ILE A 660 -2.31 -12.19 16.27
CA ILE A 660 -0.96 -11.93 16.78
C ILE A 660 -0.80 -12.64 18.12
N ILE A 661 -0.04 -13.74 18.12
CA ILE A 661 0.35 -14.50 19.30
C ILE A 661 1.61 -13.88 19.91
N GLN A 662 1.59 -13.69 21.22
CA GLN A 662 2.78 -13.31 21.99
C GLN A 662 3.62 -14.57 22.30
N PRO A 663 4.94 -14.53 22.13
CA PRO A 663 5.78 -15.69 22.35
C PRO A 663 5.97 -16.02 23.84
N LEU A 664 6.09 -17.30 24.15
CA LEU A 664 6.38 -17.80 25.51
C LEU A 664 7.84 -17.52 25.91
N LYS A 665 8.77 -17.74 24.97
CA LYS A 665 10.19 -17.40 25.10
C LYS A 665 10.72 -17.04 23.71
N VAL A 666 11.56 -16.01 23.63
CA VAL A 666 12.41 -15.74 22.46
C VAL A 666 13.84 -16.07 22.86
N THR A 667 14.51 -16.90 22.07
CA THR A 667 15.90 -17.32 22.29
C THR A 667 16.83 -16.60 21.30
N SER A 668 18.11 -16.94 21.28
CA SER A 668 19.06 -16.42 20.27
C SER A 668 18.79 -16.89 18.83
N THR A 669 17.87 -17.85 18.63
CA THR A 669 17.64 -18.53 17.35
C THR A 669 16.17 -18.81 17.02
N HIS A 670 15.32 -18.99 18.03
CA HIS A 670 13.92 -19.38 17.86
C HIS A 670 12.95 -18.57 18.74
N VAL A 671 11.76 -18.35 18.19
CA VAL A 671 10.56 -17.85 18.88
C VAL A 671 9.68 -19.05 19.24
N ILE A 672 9.38 -19.24 20.52
CA ILE A 672 8.64 -20.40 21.05
C ILE A 672 7.19 -20.00 21.35
N ILE A 673 6.22 -20.78 20.85
CA ILE A 673 4.79 -20.62 21.12
C ILE A 673 4.12 -21.96 21.45
N ASP A 674 3.05 -21.91 22.26
CA ASP A 674 2.04 -22.96 22.37
C ASP A 674 1.14 -22.94 21.12
N ILE A 675 0.79 -24.11 20.58
CA ILE A 675 -0.07 -24.26 19.40
C ILE A 675 -1.27 -25.17 19.64
N GLN A 676 -2.41 -24.56 19.97
CA GLN A 676 -3.66 -25.28 20.21
C GLN A 676 -4.36 -25.74 18.91
N HIS A 677 -3.97 -25.18 17.76
CA HIS A 677 -4.59 -25.42 16.46
C HIS A 677 -3.53 -25.63 15.36
N LEU A 678 -3.94 -26.23 14.23
CA LEU A 678 -3.05 -26.68 13.16
C LEU A 678 -3.29 -25.83 11.91
N SER A 679 -2.37 -24.90 11.65
CA SER A 679 -2.64 -23.71 10.84
C SER A 679 -1.38 -23.15 10.15
N LEU A 680 -1.47 -21.92 9.67
CA LEU A 680 -0.38 -21.14 9.11
C LEU A 680 0.30 -20.30 10.21
N TYR A 681 1.62 -20.44 10.38
CA TYR A 681 2.41 -19.73 11.40
C TYR A 681 3.65 -19.05 10.80
N SER A 682 3.96 -17.83 11.25
CA SER A 682 5.18 -17.10 10.87
C SER A 682 5.57 -16.05 11.90
N ILE A 683 6.83 -15.62 11.89
CA ILE A 683 7.32 -14.57 12.79
C ILE A 683 7.03 -13.19 12.18
N LEU A 684 6.61 -12.26 13.02
CA LEU A 684 6.49 -10.84 12.74
C LEU A 684 7.48 -10.05 13.61
N LYS A 685 7.94 -8.90 13.10
CA LYS A 685 8.67 -7.89 13.87
C LYS A 685 8.04 -6.51 13.71
N GLU A 686 8.25 -5.64 14.68
CA GLU A 686 7.84 -4.24 14.55
C GLU A 686 8.69 -3.51 13.50
N TRP A 687 8.06 -2.57 12.79
CA TRP A 687 8.74 -1.66 11.90
C TRP A 687 9.54 -0.66 12.74
N LEU A 688 10.85 -0.65 12.56
CA LEU A 688 11.77 0.27 13.23
C LEU A 688 12.24 1.34 12.25
N PHE A 689 12.42 2.57 12.75
CA PHE A 689 12.95 3.69 11.95
C PHE A 689 14.41 3.51 11.52
N GLN A 690 15.11 2.54 12.10
CA GLN A 690 16.46 2.14 11.73
C GLN A 690 16.48 0.62 11.57
N ALA A 691 16.92 0.12 10.42
CA ALA A 691 17.15 -1.29 10.22
C ALA A 691 18.38 -1.74 11.02
N HIS A 692 18.33 -2.95 11.57
CA HIS A 692 19.45 -3.61 12.23
C HIS A 692 19.93 -4.77 11.35
N PRO A 693 21.22 -5.17 11.43
CA PRO A 693 21.70 -6.35 10.77
C PRO A 693 20.87 -7.59 11.14
N ILE A 694 20.67 -8.48 10.17
CA ILE A 694 20.15 -9.83 10.39
C ILE A 694 21.19 -10.85 9.94
N ARG A 695 21.14 -12.05 10.52
CA ARG A 695 21.87 -13.21 10.00
C ARG A 695 21.33 -13.53 8.62
N ALA A 696 22.14 -13.36 7.60
CA ALA A 696 21.81 -13.63 6.21
C ALA A 696 22.71 -14.75 5.66
N GLN A 697 22.44 -15.17 4.44
CA GLN A 697 23.23 -16.16 3.73
C GLN A 697 23.38 -15.82 2.24
N VAL A 698 24.60 -16.00 1.74
CA VAL A 698 24.96 -15.91 0.32
C VAL A 698 24.92 -17.31 -0.27
N LEU A 699 23.99 -17.55 -1.21
CA LEU A 699 23.84 -18.84 -1.89
C LEU A 699 24.28 -18.72 -3.35
N LEU A 700 25.07 -19.69 -3.82
CA LEU A 700 25.71 -19.66 -5.13
C LEU A 700 25.18 -20.79 -6.02
N PHE A 701 24.79 -20.45 -7.25
CA PHE A 701 24.23 -21.38 -8.22
C PHE A 701 24.88 -21.15 -9.59
N TYR A 702 25.62 -22.13 -10.10
CA TYR A 702 26.32 -22.03 -11.37
C TYR A 702 25.56 -22.72 -12.52
N GLN A 703 25.30 -21.95 -13.57
CA GLN A 703 24.66 -22.41 -14.80
C GLN A 703 25.74 -22.60 -15.88
N ARG A 704 26.19 -23.85 -16.03
CA ARG A 704 27.32 -24.20 -16.91
C ARG A 704 27.08 -23.86 -18.38
N GLU A 705 25.86 -24.06 -18.88
CA GLU A 705 25.51 -23.79 -20.28
C GLU A 705 25.63 -22.32 -20.69
N MET A 706 25.55 -21.40 -19.72
CA MET A 706 25.61 -19.95 -19.96
C MET A 706 26.83 -19.27 -19.31
N ASN A 707 27.79 -20.05 -18.77
CA ASN A 707 28.93 -19.56 -17.98
C ASN A 707 28.52 -18.49 -16.95
N LYS A 708 27.40 -18.74 -16.26
CA LYS A 708 26.69 -17.75 -15.44
C LYS A 708 26.63 -18.18 -13.99
N LEU A 709 27.06 -17.33 -13.08
CA LEU A 709 26.97 -17.54 -11.64
C LEU A 709 25.88 -16.67 -11.04
N ASN A 710 24.81 -17.31 -10.56
CA ASN A 710 23.72 -16.66 -9.86
C ASN A 710 24.03 -16.61 -8.35
N ILE A 711 23.99 -15.41 -7.78
CA ILE A 711 24.23 -15.13 -6.36
C ILE A 711 22.90 -14.70 -5.75
N HIS A 712 22.45 -15.38 -4.70
CA HIS A 712 21.27 -15.01 -3.94
C HIS A 712 21.67 -14.54 -2.54
N LEU A 713 21.26 -13.33 -2.17
CA LEU A 713 21.27 -12.86 -0.80
C LEU A 713 19.89 -13.13 -0.20
N VAL A 714 19.80 -13.99 0.82
CA VAL A 714 18.52 -14.29 1.50
C VAL A 714 18.69 -14.29 3.03
N PRO A 715 17.61 -14.06 3.81
CA PRO A 715 17.63 -14.21 5.26
C PRO A 715 18.06 -15.62 5.71
N GLY A 716 18.81 -15.71 6.80
CA GLY A 716 19.40 -16.96 7.31
C GLY A 716 18.40 -17.97 7.89
N ASN A 717 17.12 -17.60 8.03
CA ASN A 717 16.02 -18.51 8.37
C ASN A 717 15.22 -18.99 7.13
N VAL A 718 15.68 -18.69 5.92
CA VAL A 718 15.18 -19.30 4.67
C VAL A 718 15.88 -20.65 4.44
N PRO A 719 15.16 -21.77 4.28
CA PRO A 719 15.78 -23.06 4.03
C PRO A 719 16.48 -23.15 2.66
N VAL A 720 17.77 -23.47 2.65
CA VAL A 720 18.62 -23.53 1.44
C VAL A 720 18.06 -24.50 0.39
N GLU A 721 17.62 -25.68 0.81
CA GLU A 721 16.97 -26.69 -0.04
C GLU A 721 15.71 -26.16 -0.75
N GLU A 722 15.02 -25.14 -0.22
CA GLU A 722 13.84 -24.55 -0.87
C GLU A 722 14.23 -23.58 -1.98
N VAL A 723 15.35 -22.85 -1.81
CA VAL A 723 15.99 -22.06 -2.87
C VAL A 723 16.51 -23.00 -3.97
N GLN A 724 17.15 -24.11 -3.59
CA GLN A 724 17.68 -25.09 -4.55
C GLN A 724 16.63 -25.67 -5.50
N LYS A 725 15.42 -26.00 -5.03
CA LYS A 725 14.33 -26.49 -5.90
C LYS A 725 13.85 -25.45 -6.92
N ARG A 726 13.99 -24.15 -6.62
CA ARG A 726 13.67 -23.09 -7.59
C ARG A 726 14.75 -22.92 -8.66
N GLN A 727 15.90 -23.56 -8.46
CA GLN A 727 17.11 -23.45 -9.27
C GLN A 727 17.53 -24.82 -9.82
N GLU A 728 16.58 -25.72 -10.13
CA GLU A 728 16.83 -27.12 -10.53
C GLU A 728 17.76 -27.29 -11.76
N CYS A 729 17.83 -26.29 -12.64
CA CYS A 729 18.73 -26.30 -13.80
C CYS A 729 20.17 -25.83 -13.47
N ASN A 730 20.44 -25.40 -12.24
CA ASN A 730 21.70 -24.79 -11.82
C ASN A 730 22.42 -25.64 -10.76
N THR A 731 23.75 -25.68 -10.84
CA THR A 731 24.58 -26.40 -9.86
C THR A 731 24.74 -25.55 -8.60
N TYR A 732 24.12 -25.95 -7.49
CA TYR A 732 24.37 -25.32 -6.19
C TYR A 732 25.83 -25.54 -5.75
N ILE A 733 26.56 -24.45 -5.50
CA ILE A 733 27.93 -24.52 -5.00
C ILE A 733 27.92 -24.39 -3.47
N MET A 734 28.28 -25.47 -2.80
CA MET A 734 28.39 -25.49 -1.34
C MET A 734 29.60 -24.67 -0.89
N THR A 735 29.34 -23.58 -0.17
CA THR A 735 30.35 -22.71 0.43
C THR A 735 29.89 -22.25 1.83
N SER A 736 30.78 -21.61 2.59
CA SER A 736 30.39 -20.91 3.82
C SER A 736 29.51 -19.71 3.44
N SER A 737 28.20 -19.83 3.64
CA SER A 737 27.21 -18.85 3.16
C SER A 737 26.92 -17.72 4.15
N LYS A 738 27.14 -17.94 5.46
CA LYS A 738 26.68 -17.04 6.53
C LYS A 738 27.36 -15.66 6.48
N CYS A 739 26.56 -14.62 6.64
CA CYS A 739 26.97 -13.21 6.79
C CYS A 739 25.96 -12.47 7.70
N ASN A 740 26.24 -11.22 8.02
CA ASN A 740 25.25 -10.30 8.59
C ASN A 740 24.98 -9.20 7.56
N LEU A 741 23.72 -9.01 7.18
CA LEU A 741 23.30 -7.96 6.24
C LEU A 741 22.14 -7.18 6.86
N THR A 742 22.17 -5.86 6.71
CA THR A 742 21.09 -4.96 7.12
C THR A 742 20.07 -4.84 5.98
N PRO A 743 18.78 -5.14 6.19
CA PRO A 743 17.75 -4.99 5.18
C PRO A 743 17.56 -3.52 4.76
N GLY A 744 17.46 -3.27 3.47
CA GLY A 744 17.34 -1.92 2.89
C GLY A 744 18.68 -1.22 2.57
N GLU A 745 19.82 -1.79 2.98
CA GLU A 745 21.15 -1.31 2.58
C GLU A 745 21.57 -1.88 1.22
N ILE A 746 22.49 -1.20 0.54
CA ILE A 746 23.03 -1.58 -0.78
C ILE A 746 24.31 -2.41 -0.61
N TYR A 747 24.43 -3.47 -1.41
CA TYR A 747 25.62 -4.32 -1.48
C TYR A 747 26.09 -4.50 -2.93
N SER A 748 27.31 -5.02 -3.12
CA SER A 748 27.84 -5.40 -4.42
C SER A 748 28.74 -6.65 -4.33
N PRO A 749 28.63 -7.61 -5.27
CA PRO A 749 29.52 -8.76 -5.31
C PRO A 749 30.85 -8.37 -5.96
N CYS A 750 31.95 -8.54 -5.25
CA CYS A 750 33.29 -8.42 -5.85
C CYS A 750 33.73 -9.81 -6.32
N CYS A 751 33.67 -10.03 -7.63
CA CYS A 751 34.22 -11.22 -8.27
C CYS A 751 35.60 -10.89 -8.84
N LYS A 752 36.58 -11.77 -8.61
CA LYS A 752 37.93 -11.68 -9.18
C LYS A 752 38.32 -13.04 -9.75
N THR A 753 38.84 -13.06 -10.97
CA THR A 753 39.40 -14.26 -11.61
C THR A 753 40.85 -14.01 -12.00
N THR A 754 41.63 -15.06 -12.26
CA THR A 754 43.03 -14.94 -12.67
C THR A 754 43.22 -14.66 -14.16
N GLU A 755 42.16 -14.80 -14.98
CA GLU A 755 42.28 -14.93 -16.45
C GLU A 755 41.20 -14.15 -17.24
N CYS A 756 40.20 -13.56 -16.57
CA CYS A 756 39.01 -12.99 -17.23
C CYS A 756 38.42 -11.78 -16.48
N ASP A 757 37.91 -10.81 -17.25
CA ASP A 757 36.95 -9.83 -16.75
C ASP A 757 35.60 -10.51 -16.47
N CYS A 758 35.00 -10.20 -15.33
CA CYS A 758 33.68 -10.70 -14.93
C CYS A 758 32.78 -9.52 -14.56
N VAL A 759 31.55 -9.52 -15.09
CA VAL A 759 30.59 -8.45 -14.88
C VAL A 759 29.41 -8.99 -14.08
N SER A 760 29.15 -8.39 -12.91
CA SER A 760 27.93 -8.58 -12.14
C SER A 760 26.79 -7.74 -12.71
N GLN A 761 25.61 -8.34 -12.81
CA GLN A 761 24.40 -7.66 -13.24
C GLN A 761 23.27 -7.92 -12.21
N PRO A 762 22.75 -6.89 -11.52
CA PRO A 762 23.28 -5.53 -11.45
C PRO A 762 24.66 -5.46 -10.77
N GLU A 763 25.34 -4.31 -10.86
CA GLU A 763 26.60 -4.05 -10.13
C GLU A 763 26.36 -3.89 -8.62
N HIS A 764 25.27 -3.20 -8.27
CA HIS A 764 24.81 -2.94 -6.91
C HIS A 764 23.32 -3.29 -6.77
N GLU A 765 22.89 -3.86 -5.63
CA GLU A 765 21.48 -4.12 -5.35
C GLU A 765 21.17 -3.96 -3.85
N THR A 766 19.92 -3.61 -3.53
CA THR A 766 19.44 -3.52 -2.15
C THR A 766 19.13 -4.91 -1.58
N PHE A 767 19.58 -5.19 -0.36
CA PHE A 767 19.21 -6.44 0.32
C PHE A 767 17.80 -6.34 0.92
N ASP A 768 16.83 -6.99 0.29
CA ASP A 768 15.47 -7.16 0.81
C ASP A 768 15.27 -8.55 1.46
N CYS A 769 14.42 -8.60 2.49
CA CYS A 769 14.07 -9.85 3.18
C CYS A 769 13.09 -10.72 2.37
N ASP A 770 13.56 -11.41 1.33
CA ASP A 770 12.75 -12.40 0.61
C ASP A 770 12.62 -13.71 1.42
N PHE A 771 11.39 -14.04 1.84
CA PHE A 771 11.04 -15.30 2.49
C PHE A 771 10.37 -16.31 1.55
N GLY A 772 10.36 -16.02 0.24
CA GLY A 772 9.90 -16.90 -0.82
C GLY A 772 8.42 -16.76 -1.17
N PRO A 773 7.89 -17.65 -2.04
CA PRO A 773 8.52 -18.90 -2.49
C PRO A 773 9.34 -18.77 -3.79
N ASN A 774 9.40 -17.58 -4.39
CA ASN A 774 10.03 -17.34 -5.70
C ASN A 774 11.38 -16.63 -5.55
N PHE A 775 12.41 -17.39 -5.15
CA PHE A 775 13.75 -16.86 -4.94
C PHE A 775 14.44 -16.55 -6.27
N HIS A 776 14.44 -15.28 -6.66
CA HIS A 776 15.19 -14.76 -7.80
C HIS A 776 16.67 -14.53 -7.44
N PRO A 777 17.62 -14.65 -8.38
CA PRO A 777 19.01 -14.22 -8.16
C PRO A 777 19.05 -12.73 -7.79
N THR A 778 19.88 -12.37 -6.80
CA THR A 778 20.18 -10.98 -6.47
C THR A 778 21.21 -10.41 -7.43
N TYR A 779 22.18 -11.23 -7.84
CA TYR A 779 23.17 -10.88 -8.86
C TYR A 779 23.38 -12.02 -9.83
N GLU A 780 23.63 -11.67 -11.08
CA GLU A 780 23.98 -12.57 -12.16
C GLU A 780 25.37 -12.20 -12.68
N VAL A 781 26.39 -13.00 -12.35
CA VAL A 781 27.77 -12.76 -12.78
C VAL A 781 28.02 -13.55 -14.06
N ILE A 782 28.30 -12.85 -15.15
CA ILE A 782 28.63 -13.45 -16.45
C ILE A 782 30.14 -13.62 -16.53
N LEU A 783 30.59 -14.83 -16.90
CA LEU A 783 32.00 -15.17 -17.05
C LEU A 783 32.34 -15.29 -18.54
N SER A 784 33.35 -14.57 -19.00
CA SER A 784 33.72 -14.48 -20.41
C SER A 784 34.40 -15.74 -20.99
N ALA A 785 34.79 -16.70 -20.15
CA ALA A 785 35.33 -18.01 -20.52
C ALA A 785 34.93 -19.11 -19.51
N GLU A 786 35.25 -20.38 -19.77
CA GLU A 786 35.03 -21.49 -18.83
C GLU A 786 36.04 -21.45 -17.67
N VAL A 787 35.79 -20.56 -16.70
CA VAL A 787 36.64 -20.35 -15.53
C VAL A 787 36.44 -21.49 -14.51
N LYS A 788 37.54 -22.10 -14.03
CA LYS A 788 37.48 -23.21 -13.05
C LYS A 788 37.23 -22.77 -11.61
N GLN A 789 37.71 -21.58 -11.23
CA GLN A 789 37.58 -21.03 -9.88
C GLN A 789 37.46 -19.50 -9.90
N VAL A 790 36.68 -18.95 -9.00
CA VAL A 790 36.49 -17.49 -8.84
C VAL A 790 36.68 -17.10 -7.38
N THR A 791 37.30 -15.95 -7.12
CA THR A 791 37.36 -15.36 -5.79
C THR A 791 36.16 -14.42 -5.64
N LEU A 792 35.32 -14.68 -4.64
CA LEU A 792 34.11 -13.89 -4.38
C LEU A 792 34.14 -13.29 -2.98
N SER A 793 33.82 -12.00 -2.88
CA SER A 793 33.39 -11.32 -1.65
C SER A 793 32.10 -10.53 -1.88
N LEU A 794 31.46 -10.08 -0.81
CA LEU A 794 30.36 -9.11 -0.86
C LEU A 794 30.79 -7.84 -0.12
N LEU A 795 30.61 -6.70 -0.77
CA LEU A 795 30.94 -5.36 -0.26
C LEU A 795 29.67 -4.61 0.13
N ASP A 796 29.75 -3.75 1.13
CA ASP A 796 28.73 -2.72 1.42
C ASP A 796 28.89 -1.49 0.50
N GLU A 797 27.99 -0.51 0.63
CA GLU A 797 28.03 0.78 -0.09
C GLU A 797 29.36 1.55 0.09
N LYS A 798 30.11 1.29 1.18
CA LYS A 798 31.40 1.92 1.49
C LYS A 798 32.60 1.11 0.99
N GLY A 799 32.35 0.01 0.29
CA GLY A 799 33.39 -0.91 -0.19
C GLY A 799 34.00 -1.81 0.88
N GLN A 800 33.38 -1.94 2.06
CA GLN A 800 33.85 -2.81 3.14
C GLN A 800 33.33 -4.25 2.96
N GLU A 801 34.19 -5.24 3.20
CA GLU A 801 33.87 -6.65 3.00
C GLU A 801 32.94 -7.20 4.11
N VAL A 802 31.64 -7.30 3.82
CA VAL A 802 30.63 -7.89 4.72
C VAL A 802 30.53 -9.41 4.59
N TRP A 803 31.07 -9.99 3.52
CA TRP A 803 31.31 -11.42 3.38
C TRP A 803 32.69 -11.64 2.75
N MET A 804 33.63 -12.11 3.58
CA MET A 804 35.07 -12.15 3.25
C MET A 804 35.39 -12.90 1.95
N PRO A 805 36.41 -12.47 1.18
CA PRO A 805 36.90 -13.14 -0.03
C PRO A 805 37.18 -14.62 0.19
N ARG A 806 36.67 -15.45 -0.70
CA ARG A 806 37.00 -16.88 -0.75
C ARG A 806 37.01 -17.41 -2.16
N VAL A 807 37.88 -18.39 -2.40
CA VAL A 807 37.93 -19.12 -3.67
C VAL A 807 36.75 -20.09 -3.72
N VAL A 808 36.03 -20.05 -4.84
CA VAL A 808 34.85 -20.87 -5.13
C VAL A 808 35.10 -21.61 -6.44
N PHE A 809 35.08 -22.94 -6.39
CA PHE A 809 35.29 -23.79 -7.55
C PHE A 809 33.98 -23.93 -8.35
N LEU A 810 34.04 -23.59 -9.64
CA LEU A 810 32.92 -23.67 -10.59
C LEU A 810 32.88 -25.00 -11.35
N THR A 811 33.91 -25.82 -11.21
CA THR A 811 33.87 -27.24 -11.58
C THR A 811 32.80 -27.92 -10.74
N GLY A 812 31.59 -28.00 -11.29
CA GLY A 812 30.46 -28.58 -10.59
C GLY A 812 30.81 -29.97 -10.09
N THR A 813 30.68 -30.18 -8.77
CA THR A 813 30.42 -31.51 -8.26
C THR A 813 29.12 -31.96 -8.90
N THR A 814 29.23 -32.71 -10.00
CA THR A 814 28.10 -33.42 -10.58
C THR A 814 27.37 -34.09 -9.43
N ARG A 815 26.05 -33.91 -9.40
CA ARG A 815 25.18 -34.74 -8.59
C ARG A 815 25.15 -36.13 -9.23
N ASN A 816 26.28 -36.84 -9.14
CA ASN A 816 26.22 -38.22 -8.70
C ASN A 816 25.30 -38.19 -7.50
N SER A 817 24.17 -38.87 -7.64
CA SER A 817 23.21 -38.98 -6.58
C SER A 817 23.88 -39.70 -5.42
N PHE A 818 24.41 -38.93 -4.47
CA PHE A 818 24.23 -39.24 -3.05
C PHE A 818 22.74 -39.09 -2.72
N ARG A 819 21.91 -39.92 -3.38
CA ARG A 819 20.94 -40.69 -2.63
C ARG A 819 21.76 -41.41 -1.57
N LEU A 820 21.44 -41.20 -0.31
CA LEU A 820 21.85 -42.15 0.72
C LEU A 820 20.95 -43.39 0.63
N GLU A 821 21.00 -44.03 -0.54
CA GLU A 821 20.39 -45.30 -0.90
C GLU A 821 21.42 -46.04 -1.77
N SER A 822 22.62 -46.27 -1.22
CA SER A 822 23.05 -47.66 -1.23
C SER A 822 22.06 -48.35 -0.31
N THR A 823 21.13 -49.11 -0.88
CA THR A 823 20.28 -49.98 -0.06
C THR A 823 21.21 -50.90 0.74
N GLY A 824 20.75 -51.41 1.88
CA GLY A 824 21.56 -52.38 2.64
C GLY A 824 22.00 -53.56 1.74
N ALA A 825 21.17 -53.92 0.76
CA ALA A 825 21.47 -54.90 -0.27
C ALA A 825 22.68 -54.52 -1.15
N ASP A 826 22.80 -53.27 -1.63
CA ASP A 826 23.94 -52.86 -2.49
C ASP A 826 25.29 -52.97 -1.76
N PHE A 827 25.33 -52.64 -0.47
CA PHE A 827 26.53 -52.84 0.36
C PHE A 827 26.79 -54.33 0.60
N VAL A 828 25.74 -55.09 0.92
CA VAL A 828 25.84 -56.54 1.18
C VAL A 828 26.28 -57.31 -0.06
N ASP A 829 25.77 -57.00 -1.25
CA ASP A 829 26.17 -57.66 -2.50
C ASP A 829 27.58 -57.23 -2.95
N LYS A 830 27.93 -55.94 -2.86
CA LYS A 830 29.28 -55.45 -3.17
C LYS A 830 30.37 -56.01 -2.25
N HIS A 831 30.01 -56.36 -1.02
CA HIS A 831 30.94 -56.91 -0.03
C HIS A 831 30.63 -58.37 0.36
N ARG A 832 29.78 -59.07 -0.42
CA ARG A 832 29.20 -60.38 -0.11
C ARG A 832 30.24 -61.41 0.31
N GLU A 833 31.26 -61.63 -0.50
CA GLU A 833 32.31 -62.61 -0.20
C GLU A 833 33.08 -62.27 1.09
N LYS A 834 33.38 -60.98 1.33
CA LYS A 834 34.12 -60.53 2.51
C LYS A 834 33.27 -60.54 3.78
N LEU A 835 31.95 -60.42 3.66
CA LEU A 835 31.00 -60.58 4.76
C LEU A 835 30.82 -62.07 5.08
N ILE A 836 30.60 -62.92 4.07
CA ILE A 836 30.51 -64.39 4.24
C ILE A 836 31.78 -64.95 4.89
N GLN A 837 32.97 -64.54 4.45
CA GLN A 837 34.25 -64.95 5.05
C GLN A 837 34.46 -64.46 6.50
N ARG A 838 33.65 -63.51 7.00
CA ARG A 838 33.74 -62.96 8.36
C ARG A 838 32.66 -63.46 9.31
N VAL A 839 31.61 -64.12 8.81
CA VAL A 839 30.59 -64.74 9.67
C VAL A 839 31.00 -66.17 9.98
N SER A 840 31.76 -66.35 11.07
CA SER A 840 32.21 -67.67 11.56
C SER A 840 31.12 -68.48 12.28
N ALA A 841 29.97 -67.87 12.58
CA ALA A 841 28.87 -68.47 13.36
C ALA A 841 27.51 -68.24 12.66
N VAL A 842 27.42 -68.63 11.38
CA VAL A 842 26.18 -68.50 10.57
C VAL A 842 24.97 -69.15 11.26
N MET A 843 25.19 -70.30 11.89
CA MET A 843 24.18 -71.11 12.57
C MET A 843 23.51 -70.38 13.74
N GLU A 844 24.30 -69.73 14.61
CA GLU A 844 23.77 -68.99 15.76
C GLU A 844 22.88 -67.83 15.31
N ILE A 845 23.24 -67.15 14.21
CA ILE A 845 22.46 -66.06 13.64
C ILE A 845 21.16 -66.57 13.01
N ALA A 846 21.21 -67.68 12.29
CA ALA A 846 20.04 -68.31 11.68
C ALA A 846 19.02 -68.74 12.74
N ASP A 847 19.46 -69.47 13.77
CA ASP A 847 18.60 -69.90 14.87
C ASP A 847 18.02 -68.71 15.65
N HIS A 848 18.78 -67.60 15.79
CA HIS A 848 18.27 -66.40 16.46
C HIS A 848 17.23 -65.63 15.64
N LEU A 849 17.30 -65.68 14.29
CA LEU A 849 16.31 -65.14 13.37
C LEU A 849 15.05 -66.00 13.31
N LYS A 850 15.20 -67.33 13.33
CA LYS A 850 14.10 -68.28 13.46
C LYS A 850 13.36 -68.11 14.79
N ALA A 851 14.07 -67.91 15.89
CA ALA A 851 13.48 -67.63 17.22
C ALA A 851 12.72 -66.29 17.30
N ARG A 852 12.86 -65.41 16.31
CA ARG A 852 12.09 -64.16 16.15
C ARG A 852 11.05 -64.23 15.04
N GLU A 853 10.76 -65.42 14.51
CA GLU A 853 9.83 -65.68 13.39
C GLU A 853 10.16 -64.90 12.10
N MET A 854 11.41 -64.42 11.96
CA MET A 854 11.84 -63.61 10.81
C MET A 854 12.21 -64.45 9.58
N ILE A 855 12.43 -65.76 9.76
CA ILE A 855 12.66 -66.75 8.70
C ILE A 855 11.87 -68.03 9.00
N THR A 856 11.44 -68.75 7.96
CA THR A 856 10.66 -69.99 8.12
C THR A 856 11.54 -71.16 8.55
N ASN A 857 10.92 -72.23 9.07
CA ASN A 857 11.61 -73.48 9.40
C ASN A 857 12.36 -74.07 8.18
N GLU A 858 11.76 -73.97 7.00
CA GLU A 858 12.32 -74.42 5.72
C GLU A 858 13.52 -73.56 5.30
N MET A 859 13.44 -72.23 5.47
CA MET A 859 14.57 -71.34 5.24
C MET A 859 15.72 -71.60 6.21
N ASN A 860 15.45 -71.83 7.50
CA ASN A 860 16.50 -72.16 8.46
C ASN A 860 17.16 -73.49 8.11
N SER A 861 16.38 -74.52 7.74
CA SER A 861 16.90 -75.84 7.34
C SER A 861 17.71 -75.84 6.04
N ASN A 862 17.63 -74.78 5.22
CA ASN A 862 18.48 -74.57 4.04
C ASN A 862 19.74 -73.74 4.34
N ILE A 863 19.88 -73.23 5.57
CA ILE A 863 21.06 -72.50 6.07
C ILE A 863 21.94 -73.42 6.96
N GLN A 864 21.34 -74.47 7.54
CA GLN A 864 22.04 -75.60 8.17
C GLN A 864 22.68 -76.53 7.14
#